data_AF-A0A9E3QFS0-F1
#
_entry.id   AF-A0A9E3QFS0-F1
#
_cell.length_a   1.000
_cell.length_b   1.000
_cell.length_c   1.000
_cell.angle_alpha   90.00
_cell.angle_beta   90.00
_cell.angle_gamma   90.00
#
_symmetry.space_group_name_H-M   'P 1'
#
loop_
_entity.id
_entity.type
_entity.pdbx_description
1 polymer ?
#
loop_
_entity_poly.entity_id
_entity_poly.type
_entity_poly.pdbx_seq_one_letter_code
_entity_poly.pdbx_strand_id
1 'polypeptide(L)'
;AELDRLARRLAVALGLDRDAERAWSSALPALMGRARLGIWAIEARLLYDLQNACIDHERQISTVDLVEWALTLGRRPIRRALPHQREVRLVRHLRAAGRRLRSARLADADRDRLAALLHPALEAAEARLRDRTRPAVERTLDEVGLVPGNTPERVARRKLVEELLDRVVAGGYLTMGDLRDALSRNQLKLPDLAGPVEFVRGDRLLKANRRLAVALDGVYRRGEVYLRWLQRFSAAAFGTRFGRFLTLYLALPYGGAYVTLEGLQHIIGPPWQYLFGTKIHLYSTTALLVLGTITLGLLHVARLRAWAWQGLRWTYRVLRTVFVAWPRWMLNRPWVRRVLESAVFRIAWRSVLEPLLLTMPLWAALRLAGTDRLAADRFGVGLFLALCLLFNTRSGRDLQEITTDALVWFGHRLATDLLPGLFRLVMETFDRLLDGLDRLLYTVDEWLRFRSGEGPVTLAAKAALGVAWFVVAYVVRFCVNLLIEPQVNPIKHFPVVTVAHKLTLPFMMGILPGVLTGTFGLGRGTATGIAGAAQLLVPGVFGFLVWELKENWRLYEANRPATLRPVIIGAHGETMGRLLRPGLHSGTVPKHFARLRRAERRGRAEAALKHREALHHVEQAVRHFAERELIALWQESHCLDQARIAVDRVELATNRVRIELAHPDYPGADLVLAFEEQSGWLLATLAELGWLAILPDAPRRSLATALAGLYKLAGVDLVREQLTASLSAPYDIAEDGLLVWPGDLAAEALYDLRDGAVLAPRVLDAPRPVDLPLLDADRLIFRRRPIAWRDWVAAWDVCGPPERVLGDGLILLPGPEPTRAGMESGCIPSAEGP
;
A
#
# COMPACT_ATOMS: atom_id res chain seq x y z
N ALA A 1 5.32 -45.58 18.95
CA ALA A 1 6.49 -45.34 19.82
C ALA A 1 7.13 -43.97 19.57
N GLU A 2 7.88 -43.75 18.46
CA GLU A 2 8.55 -42.46 18.21
C GLU A 2 7.59 -41.29 17.98
N LEU A 3 6.44 -41.52 17.33
CA LEU A 3 5.40 -40.50 17.18
C LEU A 3 4.72 -40.14 18.51
N ASP A 4 4.48 -41.13 19.38
CA ASP A 4 3.94 -40.86 20.72
C ASP A 4 4.95 -40.09 21.58
N ARG A 5 6.26 -40.37 21.39
CA ARG A 5 7.32 -39.58 21.99
C ARG A 5 7.33 -38.14 21.46
N LEU A 6 7.12 -37.95 20.16
CA LEU A 6 6.98 -36.63 19.56
C LEU A 6 5.76 -35.89 20.10
N ALA A 7 4.60 -36.55 20.22
CA ALA A 7 3.37 -35.98 20.78
C ALA A 7 3.57 -35.52 22.23
N ARG A 8 4.22 -36.34 23.08
CA ARG A 8 4.61 -35.96 24.45
C ARG A 8 5.51 -34.72 24.48
N ARG A 9 6.53 -34.68 23.61
CA ARG A 9 7.44 -33.52 23.52
C ARG A 9 6.72 -32.27 23.05
N LEU A 10 5.79 -32.39 22.10
CA LEU A 10 4.94 -31.29 21.63
C LEU A 10 4.02 -30.78 22.73
N ALA A 11 3.42 -31.69 23.52
CA ALA A 11 2.57 -31.32 24.64
C ALA A 11 3.32 -30.47 25.67
N VAL A 12 4.55 -30.86 26.02
CA VAL A 12 5.44 -30.03 26.86
C VAL A 12 5.79 -28.71 26.17
N ALA A 13 6.13 -28.74 24.87
CA ALA A 13 6.56 -27.56 24.14
C ALA A 13 5.47 -26.47 24.03
N LEU A 14 4.22 -26.90 23.91
CA LEU A 14 3.06 -26.06 23.67
C LEU A 14 2.22 -25.80 24.92
N GLY A 15 2.48 -26.50 26.02
CA GLY A 15 1.69 -26.44 27.26
C GLY A 15 0.31 -27.07 27.12
N LEU A 16 0.22 -28.21 26.42
CA LEU A 16 -1.05 -28.91 26.17
C LEU A 16 -1.47 -29.78 27.37
N ASP A 17 -2.78 -29.98 27.53
CA ASP A 17 -3.33 -30.95 28.46
C ASP A 17 -3.21 -32.40 27.95
N ARG A 18 -3.61 -33.36 28.79
CA ARG A 18 -3.51 -34.79 28.47
C ARG A 18 -4.47 -35.24 27.36
N ASP A 19 -5.53 -34.50 27.09
CA ASP A 19 -6.51 -34.85 26.06
C ASP A 19 -6.02 -34.38 24.69
N ALA A 20 -5.49 -33.17 24.62
CA ALA A 20 -4.79 -32.65 23.46
C ALA A 20 -3.54 -33.49 23.12
N GLU A 21 -2.74 -33.93 24.11
CA GLU A 21 -1.63 -34.86 23.86
C GLU A 21 -2.09 -36.14 23.16
N ARG A 22 -3.17 -36.78 23.67
CA ARG A 22 -3.76 -37.97 23.06
C ARG A 22 -4.27 -37.70 21.64
N ALA A 23 -4.89 -36.55 21.42
CA ALA A 23 -5.33 -36.12 20.09
C ALA A 23 -4.16 -35.99 19.12
N TRP A 24 -3.04 -35.38 19.52
CA TRP A 24 -1.81 -35.33 18.73
C TRP A 24 -1.23 -36.72 18.44
N SER A 25 -1.14 -37.59 19.45
CA SER A 25 -0.63 -38.96 19.30
C SER A 25 -1.42 -39.75 18.25
N SER A 26 -2.75 -39.55 18.23
CA SER A 26 -3.64 -40.22 17.28
C SER A 26 -3.64 -39.63 15.86
N ALA A 27 -3.27 -38.35 15.69
CA ALA A 27 -3.32 -37.68 14.40
C ALA A 27 -1.99 -37.76 13.61
N LEU A 28 -0.85 -37.78 14.30
CA LEU A 28 0.48 -37.84 13.67
C LEU A 28 0.72 -39.07 12.76
N PRO A 29 0.20 -40.28 13.04
CA PRO A 29 0.41 -41.46 12.20
C PRO A 29 -0.02 -41.29 10.74
N ALA A 30 -1.02 -40.45 10.45
CA ALA A 30 -1.48 -40.17 9.09
C ALA A 30 -0.37 -39.62 8.17
N LEU A 31 0.62 -38.92 8.75
CA LEU A 31 1.76 -38.35 8.00
C LEU A 31 2.78 -39.41 7.57
N MET A 32 2.83 -40.57 8.23
CA MET A 32 3.87 -41.57 8.00
C MET A 32 3.76 -42.26 6.64
N GLY A 33 2.54 -42.48 6.13
CA GLY A 33 2.34 -43.25 4.90
C GLY A 33 3.16 -42.70 3.74
N ARG A 34 3.12 -41.38 3.53
CA ARG A 34 3.89 -40.69 2.48
C ARG A 34 5.28 -40.26 2.94
N ALA A 35 5.49 -39.94 4.22
CA ALA A 35 6.82 -39.56 4.72
C ALA A 35 7.88 -40.67 4.52
N ARG A 36 7.46 -41.94 4.52
CA ARG A 36 8.34 -43.09 4.26
C ARG A 36 8.88 -43.17 2.81
N LEU A 37 8.25 -42.46 1.86
CA LEU A 37 8.64 -42.48 0.45
C LEU A 37 9.83 -41.56 0.12
N GLY A 38 10.29 -40.72 1.06
CA GLY A 38 11.50 -39.93 0.88
C GLY A 38 11.69 -38.81 1.91
N ILE A 39 12.95 -38.46 2.17
CA ILE A 39 13.38 -37.46 3.18
C ILE A 39 12.83 -36.04 2.87
N TRP A 40 12.51 -35.78 1.60
CA TRP A 40 12.04 -34.48 1.12
C TRP A 40 10.54 -34.41 0.84
N ALA A 41 9.76 -35.46 1.15
CA ALA A 41 8.31 -35.42 1.07
C ALA A 41 7.73 -34.31 1.97
N ILE A 42 6.59 -33.72 1.57
CA ILE A 42 5.96 -32.61 2.29
C ILE A 42 5.61 -33.02 3.73
N GLU A 43 5.14 -34.26 3.89
CA GLU A 43 4.77 -34.88 5.16
C GLU A 43 5.99 -35.10 6.07
N ALA A 44 7.12 -35.54 5.50
CA ALA A 44 8.38 -35.68 6.23
C ALA A 44 8.90 -34.31 6.70
N ARG A 45 8.83 -33.29 5.84
CA ARG A 45 9.17 -31.90 6.18
C ARG A 45 8.24 -31.33 7.26
N LEU A 46 6.96 -31.69 7.25
CA LEU A 46 6.00 -31.27 8.28
C LEU A 46 6.37 -31.88 9.64
N LEU A 47 6.61 -33.20 9.68
CA LEU A 47 7.10 -33.87 10.89
C LEU A 47 8.42 -33.26 11.39
N TYR A 48 9.32 -32.91 10.47
CA TYR A 48 10.58 -32.25 10.79
C TYR A 48 10.39 -30.86 11.42
N ASP A 49 9.40 -30.07 10.96
CA ASP A 49 9.08 -28.79 11.61
C ASP A 49 8.57 -29.00 13.04
N LEU A 50 7.68 -29.97 13.25
CA LEU A 50 7.17 -30.30 14.59
C LEU A 50 8.27 -30.80 15.52
N GLN A 51 9.21 -31.59 15.01
CA GLN A 51 10.38 -32.02 15.78
C GLN A 51 11.27 -30.83 16.15
N ASN A 52 11.51 -29.89 15.23
CA ASN A 52 12.30 -28.70 15.52
C ASN A 52 11.62 -27.78 16.53
N ALA A 53 10.30 -27.67 16.50
CA ALA A 53 9.53 -26.96 17.53
C ALA A 53 9.84 -27.51 18.94
N CYS A 54 9.91 -28.83 19.10
CA CYS A 54 10.30 -29.46 20.37
C CYS A 54 11.78 -29.20 20.71
N ILE A 55 12.68 -29.38 19.75
CA ILE A 55 14.14 -29.21 19.96
C ILE A 55 14.47 -27.78 20.40
N ASP A 56 13.84 -26.77 19.77
CA ASP A 56 14.07 -25.37 20.09
C ASP A 56 13.45 -24.98 21.45
N HIS A 57 12.44 -25.73 21.91
CA HIS A 57 11.90 -25.60 23.25
C HIS A 57 12.83 -26.25 24.31
N GLU A 58 13.42 -27.40 24.00
CA GLU A 58 14.27 -28.17 24.92
C GLU A 58 15.69 -27.60 25.07
N ARG A 59 16.25 -27.04 24.01
CA ARG A 59 17.64 -26.57 23.98
C ARG A 59 17.70 -25.05 24.10
N GLN A 60 18.44 -24.56 25.08
CA GLN A 60 18.68 -23.13 25.22
C GLN A 60 19.55 -22.64 24.05
N ILE A 61 19.05 -21.62 23.35
CA ILE A 61 19.77 -20.98 22.24
C ILE A 61 20.62 -19.84 22.81
N SER A 62 21.89 -19.81 22.42
CA SER A 62 22.84 -18.75 22.77
C SER A 62 23.46 -18.15 21.51
N THR A 63 23.73 -16.85 21.53
CA THR A 63 24.64 -16.22 20.56
C THR A 63 26.08 -16.27 21.07
N VAL A 64 27.02 -16.28 20.13
CA VAL A 64 28.47 -16.23 20.38
C VAL A 64 29.00 -15.01 19.62
N ASP A 65 29.28 -13.93 20.33
CA ASP A 65 29.61 -12.63 19.72
C ASP A 65 30.98 -12.11 20.20
N LEU A 66 32.02 -12.45 19.44
CA LEU A 66 33.39 -11.98 19.69
C LEU A 66 33.54 -10.48 19.40
N VAL A 67 32.81 -9.97 18.40
CA VAL A 67 32.91 -8.56 18.00
C VAL A 67 32.35 -7.68 19.11
N GLU A 68 31.17 -8.00 19.62
CA GLU A 68 30.55 -7.22 20.68
C GLU A 68 31.29 -7.38 22.02
N TRP A 69 31.84 -8.55 22.33
CA TRP A 69 32.74 -8.73 23.47
C TRP A 69 33.95 -7.79 23.39
N ALA A 70 34.62 -7.74 22.23
CA ALA A 70 35.79 -6.87 22.02
C ALA A 70 35.41 -5.38 22.09
N LEU A 71 34.33 -4.97 21.40
CA LEU A 71 33.86 -3.58 21.39
C LEU A 71 33.38 -3.10 22.77
N THR A 72 32.93 -4.01 23.63
CA THR A 72 32.52 -3.69 25.00
C THR A 72 33.64 -3.87 26.02
N LEU A 73 34.87 -4.14 25.56
CA LEU A 73 36.05 -4.38 26.41
C LEU A 73 35.76 -5.45 27.47
N GLY A 74 35.10 -6.53 27.07
CA GLY A 74 34.76 -7.66 27.94
C GLY A 74 33.56 -7.46 28.88
N ARG A 75 32.87 -6.30 28.84
CA ARG A 75 31.68 -6.07 29.68
C ARG A 75 30.49 -6.94 29.28
N ARG A 76 30.41 -7.37 28.01
CA ARG A 76 29.41 -8.35 27.56
C ARG A 76 30.08 -9.71 27.40
N PRO A 77 29.48 -10.80 27.90
CA PRO A 77 30.05 -12.14 27.75
C PRO A 77 30.03 -12.57 26.28
N ILE A 78 31.04 -13.36 25.87
CA ILE A 78 31.13 -13.93 24.52
C ILE A 78 29.89 -14.78 24.21
N ARG A 79 29.44 -15.59 25.18
CA ARG A 79 28.23 -16.41 25.08
C ARG A 79 27.08 -15.75 25.83
N ARG A 80 25.96 -15.50 25.14
CA ARG A 80 24.76 -14.88 25.72
C ARG A 80 23.50 -15.64 25.35
N ALA A 81 22.64 -15.91 26.33
CA ALA A 81 21.37 -16.59 26.12
C ALA A 81 20.36 -15.68 25.39
N LEU A 82 19.55 -16.27 24.50
CA LEU A 82 18.53 -15.56 23.71
C LEU A 82 17.12 -16.01 24.13
N PRO A 83 16.55 -15.47 25.22
CA PRO A 83 15.32 -15.99 25.82
C PRO A 83 14.10 -15.88 24.91
N HIS A 84 13.98 -14.79 24.15
CA HIS A 84 12.83 -14.54 23.27
C HIS A 84 12.86 -15.38 21.98
N GLN A 85 14.03 -15.90 21.59
CA GLN A 85 14.18 -16.59 20.31
C GLN A 85 13.45 -17.95 20.28
N ARG A 86 13.33 -18.62 21.43
CA ARG A 86 12.61 -19.89 21.55
C ARG A 86 11.16 -19.79 21.06
N GLU A 87 10.42 -18.79 21.53
CA GLU A 87 9.02 -18.58 21.15
C GLU A 87 8.89 -18.20 19.68
N VAL A 88 9.79 -17.33 19.19
CA VAL A 88 9.82 -16.94 17.77
C VAL A 88 10.01 -18.16 16.86
N ARG A 89 10.95 -19.05 17.20
CA ARG A 89 11.22 -20.24 16.39
C ARG A 89 10.08 -21.25 16.47
N LEU A 90 9.46 -21.41 17.65
CA LEU A 90 8.26 -22.22 17.84
C LEU A 90 7.15 -21.78 16.88
N VAL A 91 6.78 -20.49 16.89
CA VAL A 91 5.79 -19.92 15.96
C VAL A 91 6.18 -20.16 14.50
N ARG A 92 7.47 -19.94 14.15
CA ARG A 92 7.96 -20.15 12.78
C ARG A 92 7.80 -21.60 12.31
N HIS A 93 8.12 -22.56 13.18
CA HIS A 93 8.00 -23.99 12.88
C HIS A 93 6.55 -24.44 12.78
N LEU A 94 5.66 -24.00 13.69
CA LEU A 94 4.23 -24.30 13.62
C LEU A 94 3.58 -23.72 12.35
N ARG A 95 3.93 -22.47 11.99
CA ARG A 95 3.44 -21.87 10.74
C ARG A 95 3.99 -22.56 9.49
N ALA A 96 5.24 -23.02 9.52
CA ALA A 96 5.80 -23.83 8.45
C ALA A 96 5.06 -25.18 8.31
N ALA A 97 4.79 -25.85 9.42
CA ALA A 97 3.97 -27.06 9.47
C ALA A 97 2.56 -26.80 8.92
N GLY A 98 1.91 -25.69 9.28
CA GLY A 98 0.56 -25.35 8.81
C GLY A 98 0.50 -25.12 7.30
N ARG A 99 1.49 -24.40 6.76
CA ARG A 99 1.62 -24.23 5.31
C ARG A 99 1.83 -25.56 4.59
N ARG A 100 2.67 -26.45 5.14
CA ARG A 100 2.95 -27.77 4.58
C ARG A 100 1.75 -28.71 4.66
N LEU A 101 0.96 -28.65 5.75
CA LEU A 101 -0.26 -29.45 5.93
C LEU A 101 -1.26 -29.25 4.80
N ARG A 102 -1.39 -28.01 4.30
CA ARG A 102 -2.29 -27.68 3.17
C ARG A 102 -1.86 -28.34 1.85
N SER A 103 -0.56 -28.51 1.64
CA SER A 103 0.01 -29.18 0.46
C SER A 103 0.25 -30.69 0.64
N ALA A 104 0.07 -31.20 1.86
CA ALA A 104 0.26 -32.62 2.16
C ALA A 104 -0.84 -33.46 1.48
N ARG A 105 -0.47 -34.65 1.02
CA ARG A 105 -1.37 -35.61 0.37
C ARG A 105 -1.99 -36.53 1.41
N LEU A 106 -2.96 -35.99 2.14
CA LEU A 106 -3.73 -36.65 3.19
C LEU A 106 -5.21 -36.77 2.78
N ALA A 107 -5.92 -37.74 3.35
CA ALA A 107 -7.37 -37.76 3.32
C ALA A 107 -7.94 -36.51 4.00
N ASP A 108 -9.09 -36.01 3.55
CA ASP A 108 -9.66 -34.75 4.05
C ASP A 108 -9.92 -34.81 5.56
N ALA A 109 -10.44 -35.93 6.07
CA ALA A 109 -10.65 -36.13 7.51
C ALA A 109 -9.35 -36.04 8.35
N ASP A 110 -8.24 -36.60 7.86
CA ASP A 110 -6.95 -36.53 8.56
C ASP A 110 -6.34 -35.12 8.50
N ARG A 111 -6.51 -34.44 7.36
CA ARG A 111 -6.09 -33.06 7.18
C ARG A 111 -6.84 -32.15 8.13
N ASP A 112 -8.16 -32.28 8.23
CA ASP A 112 -9.02 -31.48 9.09
C ASP A 112 -8.71 -31.73 10.56
N ARG A 113 -8.47 -33.00 10.94
CA ARG A 113 -8.04 -33.35 12.30
C ARG A 113 -6.71 -32.71 12.69
N LEU A 114 -5.70 -32.77 11.81
CA LEU A 114 -4.42 -32.11 12.05
C LEU A 114 -4.55 -30.58 12.04
N ALA A 115 -5.41 -30.03 11.18
CA ALA A 115 -5.67 -28.59 11.13
C ALA A 115 -6.35 -28.08 12.41
N ALA A 116 -7.29 -28.84 12.97
CA ALA A 116 -7.97 -28.54 14.22
C ALA A 116 -7.03 -28.55 15.44
N LEU A 117 -5.92 -29.30 15.37
CA LEU A 117 -4.89 -29.29 16.42
C LEU A 117 -3.85 -28.19 16.21
N LEU A 118 -3.45 -27.95 14.95
CA LEU A 118 -2.34 -27.06 14.62
C LEU A 118 -2.74 -25.57 14.63
N HIS A 119 -3.96 -25.22 14.22
CA HIS A 119 -4.41 -23.81 14.25
C HIS A 119 -4.47 -23.26 15.69
N PRO A 120 -5.16 -23.92 16.66
CA PRO A 120 -5.17 -23.42 18.03
C PRO A 120 -3.79 -23.42 18.68
N ALA A 121 -2.95 -24.41 18.37
CA ALA A 121 -1.56 -24.47 18.86
C ALA A 121 -0.71 -23.29 18.32
N LEU A 122 -0.90 -22.91 17.06
CA LEU A 122 -0.24 -21.75 16.47
C LEU A 122 -0.75 -20.45 17.10
N GLU A 123 -2.07 -20.27 17.23
CA GLU A 123 -2.69 -19.10 17.86
C GLU A 123 -2.21 -18.90 19.30
N ALA A 124 -2.19 -19.98 20.10
CA ALA A 124 -1.68 -19.93 21.47
C ALA A 124 -0.19 -19.60 21.53
N ALA A 125 0.62 -20.12 20.60
CA ALA A 125 2.04 -19.79 20.52
C ALA A 125 2.27 -18.32 20.11
N GLU A 126 1.48 -17.80 19.17
CA GLU A 126 1.51 -16.39 18.78
C GLU A 126 1.10 -15.45 19.93
N ALA A 127 0.05 -15.80 20.66
CA ALA A 127 -0.38 -15.06 21.85
C ALA A 127 0.73 -15.01 22.91
N ARG A 128 1.35 -16.15 23.26
CA ARG A 128 2.48 -16.20 24.20
C ARG A 128 3.67 -15.36 23.76
N LEU A 129 4.00 -15.38 22.46
CA LEU A 129 5.06 -14.55 21.91
C LEU A 129 4.73 -13.05 22.08
N ARG A 130 3.50 -12.65 21.77
CA ARG A 130 3.02 -11.27 21.95
C ARG A 130 3.11 -10.85 23.42
N ASP A 131 2.61 -11.66 24.34
CA ASP A 131 2.58 -11.36 25.78
C ASP A 131 3.98 -11.20 26.38
N ARG A 132 4.96 -11.97 25.89
CA ARG A 132 6.35 -11.83 26.35
C ARG A 132 7.08 -10.64 25.73
N THR A 133 6.80 -10.30 24.47
CA THR A 133 7.52 -9.24 23.76
C THR A 133 6.92 -7.85 24.00
N ARG A 134 5.60 -7.75 24.20
CA ARG A 134 4.88 -6.49 24.44
C ARG A 134 5.46 -5.64 25.58
N PRO A 135 5.68 -6.16 26.80
CA PRO A 135 6.17 -5.34 27.92
C PRO A 135 7.57 -4.80 27.69
N ALA A 136 8.40 -5.48 26.87
CA ALA A 136 9.73 -5.01 26.53
C ALA A 136 9.68 -3.86 25.52
N VAL A 137 8.76 -3.90 24.55
CA VAL A 137 8.52 -2.79 23.62
C VAL A 137 7.96 -1.58 24.36
N GLU A 138 6.89 -1.76 25.15
CA GLU A 138 6.24 -0.68 25.90
C GLU A 138 7.20 0.04 26.85
N ARG A 139 7.93 -0.71 27.69
CA ARG A 139 8.96 -0.13 28.57
C ARG A 139 10.04 0.61 27.80
N THR A 140 10.46 0.09 26.65
CA THR A 140 11.45 0.78 25.83
C THR A 140 10.92 2.11 25.32
N LEU A 141 9.65 2.17 24.87
CA LEU A 141 9.04 3.42 24.43
C LEU A 141 8.97 4.43 25.58
N ASP A 142 8.62 4.00 26.79
CA ASP A 142 8.53 4.88 27.96
C ASP A 142 9.91 5.43 28.36
N GLU A 143 10.92 4.56 28.45
CA GLU A 143 12.29 4.94 28.83
C GLU A 143 12.95 5.93 27.85
N VAL A 144 12.59 5.88 26.56
CA VAL A 144 13.11 6.83 25.56
C VAL A 144 12.29 8.11 25.45
N GLY A 145 11.21 8.21 26.23
CA GLY A 145 10.30 9.35 26.29
C GLY A 145 9.23 9.34 25.20
N LEU A 146 8.98 8.24 24.50
CA LEU A 146 7.84 8.10 23.56
C LEU A 146 6.55 7.80 24.32
N VAL A 147 6.13 8.78 25.13
CA VAL A 147 4.95 8.72 26.00
C VAL A 147 3.82 9.55 25.38
N PRO A 148 2.58 9.05 25.33
CA PRO A 148 1.44 9.76 24.74
C PRO A 148 1.00 10.92 25.64
N GLY A 149 0.68 12.07 25.04
CA GLY A 149 0.18 13.24 25.77
C GLY A 149 -1.35 13.37 25.81
N ASN A 150 -2.07 12.60 24.98
CA ASN A 150 -3.51 12.69 24.78
C ASN A 150 -4.13 11.33 24.42
N THR A 151 -5.46 11.25 24.44
CA THR A 151 -6.23 10.02 24.15
C THR A 151 -5.95 9.45 22.76
N PRO A 152 -6.00 10.24 21.66
CA PRO A 152 -5.60 9.74 20.35
C PRO A 152 -4.15 9.21 20.30
N GLU A 153 -3.21 9.83 21.02
CA GLU A 153 -1.83 9.32 21.10
C GLU A 153 -1.70 8.03 21.91
N ARG A 154 -2.55 7.80 22.94
CA ARG A 154 -2.61 6.50 23.65
C ARG A 154 -3.04 5.37 22.72
N VAL A 155 -4.09 5.61 21.94
CA VAL A 155 -4.56 4.69 20.88
C VAL A 155 -3.44 4.45 19.86
N ALA A 156 -2.78 5.52 19.44
CA ALA A 156 -1.68 5.44 18.48
C ALA A 156 -0.48 4.64 19.05
N ARG A 157 -0.15 4.78 20.34
CA ARG A 157 0.86 3.96 21.03
C ARG A 157 0.48 2.48 21.03
N ARG A 158 -0.77 2.15 21.38
CA ARG A 158 -1.24 0.75 21.35
C ARG A 158 -1.13 0.17 19.94
N LYS A 159 -1.59 0.92 18.93
CA LYS A 159 -1.43 0.56 17.52
C LYS A 159 0.03 0.34 17.12
N LEU A 160 0.94 1.21 17.53
CA LEU A 160 2.37 1.08 17.25
C LEU A 160 2.91 -0.23 17.80
N VAL A 161 2.60 -0.54 19.06
CA VAL A 161 3.04 -1.78 19.71
C VAL A 161 2.50 -3.00 18.95
N GLU A 162 1.21 -3.04 18.62
CA GLU A 162 0.65 -4.16 17.84
C GLU A 162 1.29 -4.30 16.46
N GLU A 163 1.55 -3.21 15.73
CA GLU A 163 2.22 -3.28 14.43
C GLU A 163 3.65 -3.84 14.54
N LEU A 164 4.39 -3.49 15.59
CA LEU A 164 5.73 -4.05 15.82
C LEU A 164 5.66 -5.53 16.20
N LEU A 165 4.66 -5.92 17.00
CA LEU A 165 4.42 -7.32 17.35
C LEU A 165 3.99 -8.14 16.14
N ASP A 166 3.19 -7.60 15.23
CA ASP A 166 2.82 -8.25 13.96
C ASP A 166 4.07 -8.56 13.13
N ARG A 167 5.04 -7.64 13.09
CA ARG A 167 6.33 -7.86 12.39
C ARG A 167 7.13 -8.98 13.04
N VAL A 168 7.19 -9.02 14.37
CA VAL A 168 7.85 -10.10 15.12
C VAL A 168 7.16 -11.44 14.87
N VAL A 169 5.83 -11.49 14.94
CA VAL A 169 5.05 -12.71 14.71
C VAL A 169 5.18 -13.18 13.27
N ALA A 170 5.10 -12.29 12.28
CA ALA A 170 5.14 -12.64 10.86
C ALA A 170 6.55 -13.02 10.36
N GLY A 171 7.55 -12.17 10.67
CA GLY A 171 8.92 -12.29 10.15
C GLY A 171 9.90 -12.98 11.10
N GLY A 172 9.61 -13.03 12.40
CA GLY A 172 10.50 -13.57 13.43
C GLY A 172 11.65 -12.64 13.84
N TYR A 173 11.63 -11.39 13.38
CA TYR A 173 12.57 -10.36 13.78
C TYR A 173 11.94 -8.98 13.62
N LEU A 174 12.58 -7.97 14.21
CA LEU A 174 12.21 -6.57 14.07
C LEU A 174 13.45 -5.75 13.73
N THR A 175 13.38 -4.83 12.78
CA THR A 175 14.51 -3.97 12.39
C THR A 175 14.30 -2.51 12.78
N MET A 176 15.36 -1.69 12.68
CA MET A 176 15.24 -0.23 12.81
C MET A 176 14.33 0.37 11.73
N GLY A 177 14.33 -0.20 10.51
CA GLY A 177 13.45 0.23 9.42
C GLY A 177 11.97 0.01 9.78
N ASP A 178 11.63 -1.17 10.30
CA ASP A 178 10.27 -1.48 10.76
C ASP A 178 9.79 -0.51 11.84
N LEU A 179 10.65 -0.23 12.83
CA LEU A 179 10.35 0.71 13.91
C LEU A 179 10.11 2.13 13.37
N ARG A 180 10.99 2.59 12.48
CA ARG A 180 10.86 3.89 11.84
C ARG A 180 9.58 3.98 11.03
N ASP A 181 9.32 3.01 10.16
CA ASP A 181 8.17 3.02 9.25
C ASP A 181 6.85 2.90 10.00
N ALA A 182 6.82 2.18 11.13
CA ALA A 182 5.67 2.19 12.02
C ALA A 182 5.48 3.58 12.63
N LEU A 183 6.52 4.20 13.20
CA LEU A 183 6.45 5.56 13.78
C LEU A 183 6.10 6.65 12.74
N SER A 184 6.63 6.56 11.52
CA SER A 184 6.39 7.54 10.45
C SER A 184 4.91 7.57 10.04
N ARG A 185 4.23 6.42 10.10
CA ARG A 185 2.80 6.27 9.78
C ARG A 185 1.88 6.44 11.00
N ASN A 186 2.41 6.33 12.21
CA ASN A 186 1.67 6.44 13.46
C ASN A 186 1.39 7.90 13.87
N GLN A 187 0.40 8.14 14.74
CA GLN A 187 0.13 9.47 15.28
C GLN A 187 0.96 9.84 16.50
N LEU A 188 1.60 8.88 17.20
CA LEU A 188 2.61 9.17 18.22
C LEU A 188 3.91 9.61 17.53
N LYS A 189 4.20 10.91 17.57
CA LYS A 189 5.34 11.53 16.86
C LYS A 189 6.51 11.84 17.80
N LEU A 190 7.71 11.96 17.23
CA LEU A 190 8.89 12.44 17.92
C LEU A 190 8.77 13.97 18.11
N PRO A 191 9.05 14.53 19.29
CA PRO A 191 9.22 15.97 19.39
C PRO A 191 10.53 16.40 18.71
N ASP A 192 10.67 17.71 18.51
CA ASP A 192 11.90 18.32 18.04
C ASP A 192 13.06 18.06 19.02
N LEU A 193 14.28 18.07 18.50
CA LEU A 193 15.49 17.87 19.30
C LEU A 193 15.60 18.96 20.37
N ALA A 194 15.80 18.55 21.63
CA ALA A 194 15.92 19.48 22.74
C ALA A 194 17.22 20.32 22.69
N GLY A 195 18.24 19.85 21.97
CA GLY A 195 19.49 20.59 21.76
C GLY A 195 20.64 19.78 21.15
N PRO A 196 21.86 20.36 21.06
CA PRO A 196 23.02 19.73 20.42
C PRO A 196 23.47 18.42 21.09
N VAL A 197 23.31 18.32 22.41
CA VAL A 197 23.63 17.09 23.16
C VAL A 197 22.76 15.92 22.71
N GLU A 198 21.47 16.17 22.45
CA GLU A 198 20.56 15.14 21.96
C GLU A 198 20.90 14.73 20.53
N PHE A 199 21.31 15.64 19.67
CA PHE A 199 21.81 15.31 18.32
C PHE A 199 22.99 14.32 18.37
N VAL A 200 23.98 14.57 19.25
CA VAL A 200 25.17 13.71 19.40
C VAL A 200 24.80 12.35 20.00
N ARG A 201 23.94 12.32 21.03
CA ARG A 201 23.49 11.07 21.66
C ARG A 201 22.54 10.26 20.75
N GLY A 202 21.82 10.94 19.87
CA GLY A 202 20.77 10.42 19.00
C GLY A 202 19.37 10.81 19.51
N ASP A 203 18.45 11.00 18.58
CA ASP A 203 17.02 11.24 18.84
C ASP A 203 16.32 10.05 19.52
N ARG A 204 15.03 10.18 19.82
CA ARG A 204 14.26 9.12 20.49
C ARG A 204 14.21 7.82 19.68
N LEU A 205 14.22 7.88 18.34
CA LEU A 205 14.30 6.70 17.49
C LEU A 205 15.65 5.97 17.64
N LEU A 206 16.77 6.70 17.64
CA LEU A 206 18.10 6.11 17.84
C LEU A 206 18.31 5.58 19.27
N LYS A 207 17.70 6.22 20.27
CA LYS A 207 17.65 5.71 21.65
C LYS A 207 16.83 4.40 21.71
N ALA A 208 15.65 4.37 21.08
CA ALA A 208 14.81 3.17 20.99
C ALA A 208 15.53 2.02 20.28
N ASN A 209 16.19 2.29 19.16
CA ASN A 209 17.00 1.32 18.43
C ASN A 209 18.11 0.71 19.29
N ARG A 210 18.74 1.50 20.17
CA ARG A 210 19.77 1.00 21.10
C ARG A 210 19.16 0.15 22.21
N ARG A 211 18.02 0.57 22.75
CA ARG A 211 17.38 -0.08 23.89
C ARG A 211 16.66 -1.38 23.50
N LEU A 212 15.96 -1.41 22.37
CA LEU A 212 15.34 -2.62 21.81
C LEU A 212 16.38 -3.69 21.47
N ALA A 213 17.56 -3.29 21.00
CA ALA A 213 18.67 -4.24 20.76
C ALA A 213 19.16 -4.95 22.02
N VAL A 214 18.86 -4.41 23.21
CA VAL A 214 19.15 -5.06 24.50
C VAL A 214 17.92 -5.77 25.04
N ALA A 215 16.75 -5.12 25.01
CA ALA A 215 15.52 -5.64 25.58
C ALA A 215 14.95 -6.84 24.81
N LEU A 216 15.12 -6.86 23.49
CA LEU A 216 14.65 -7.91 22.58
C LEU A 216 15.81 -8.58 21.86
N ASP A 217 16.87 -8.88 22.60
CA ASP A 217 18.05 -9.49 22.04
C ASP A 217 17.76 -10.80 21.29
N GLY A 218 18.34 -10.93 20.11
CA GLY A 218 18.09 -12.04 19.18
C GLY A 218 16.82 -11.92 18.32
N VAL A 219 15.89 -11.02 18.67
CA VAL A 219 14.67 -10.70 17.91
C VAL A 219 14.79 -9.35 17.21
N TYR A 220 15.24 -8.32 17.92
CA TYR A 220 15.49 -7.00 17.35
C TYR A 220 16.89 -6.90 16.73
N ARG A 221 16.95 -6.52 15.46
CA ARG A 221 18.18 -6.23 14.73
C ARG A 221 18.47 -4.74 14.80
N ARG A 222 19.58 -4.41 15.44
CA ARG A 222 20.08 -3.04 15.49
C ARG A 222 20.35 -2.53 14.08
N GLY A 223 19.86 -1.33 13.78
CA GLY A 223 20.06 -0.72 12.46
C GLY A 223 21.53 -0.55 12.08
N GLU A 224 21.82 -0.70 10.79
CA GLU A 224 23.15 -0.56 10.21
C GLU A 224 23.76 0.82 10.48
N VAL A 225 25.09 0.92 10.34
CA VAL A 225 25.83 2.18 10.58
C VAL A 225 25.28 3.30 9.70
N TYR A 226 25.09 3.06 8.40
CA TYR A 226 24.61 4.07 7.46
C TYR A 226 23.18 4.56 7.79
N LEU A 227 22.25 3.67 8.17
CA LEU A 227 20.89 4.06 8.58
C LEU A 227 20.90 4.95 9.82
N ARG A 228 21.76 4.63 10.81
CA ARG A 228 21.86 5.42 12.04
C ARG A 228 22.44 6.80 11.79
N TRP A 229 23.44 6.91 10.91
CA TRP A 229 23.98 8.20 10.49
C TRP A 229 22.97 9.00 9.68
N LEU A 230 22.28 8.37 8.74
CA LEU A 230 21.21 9.00 7.96
C LEU A 230 20.12 9.57 8.88
N GLN A 231 19.64 8.77 9.84
CA GLN A 231 18.68 9.24 10.83
C GLN A 231 19.22 10.45 11.59
N ARG A 232 20.46 10.37 12.09
CA ARG A 232 21.09 11.46 12.84
C ARG A 232 21.18 12.76 12.04
N PHE A 233 21.69 12.72 10.82
CA PHE A 233 21.80 13.91 9.97
C PHE A 233 20.43 14.47 9.58
N SER A 234 19.49 13.60 9.23
CA SER A 234 18.11 14.01 8.92
C SER A 234 17.39 14.61 10.13
N ALA A 235 17.74 14.20 11.35
CA ALA A 235 17.20 14.80 12.57
C ALA A 235 17.57 16.28 12.73
N ALA A 236 18.79 16.68 12.31
CA ALA A 236 19.15 18.10 12.27
C ALA A 236 18.29 18.87 11.26
N ALA A 237 18.05 18.29 10.09
CA ALA A 237 17.25 18.90 9.03
C ALA A 237 15.74 18.94 9.34
N PHE A 238 15.18 17.94 10.01
CA PHE A 238 13.72 17.79 10.16
C PHE A 238 13.21 18.00 11.58
N GLY A 239 14.06 17.73 12.57
CA GLY A 239 13.77 17.83 14.01
C GLY A 239 14.30 19.10 14.65
N THR A 240 14.66 20.13 13.87
CA THR A 240 14.99 21.46 14.38
C THR A 240 14.25 22.53 13.59
N ARG A 241 13.93 23.66 14.24
CA ARG A 241 13.25 24.79 13.58
C ARG A 241 14.04 25.34 12.39
N PHE A 242 15.35 25.55 12.57
CA PHE A 242 16.23 26.09 11.53
C PHE A 242 16.44 25.11 10.37
N GLY A 243 16.71 23.83 10.66
CA GLY A 243 16.84 22.82 9.62
C GLY A 243 15.55 22.67 8.82
N ARG A 244 14.40 22.70 9.49
CA ARG A 244 13.08 22.60 8.85
C ARG A 244 12.82 23.79 7.95
N PHE A 245 13.17 24.99 8.40
CA PHE A 245 13.13 26.20 7.59
C PHE A 245 13.98 26.04 6.33
N LEU A 246 15.24 25.65 6.45
CA LEU A 246 16.12 25.42 5.29
C LEU A 246 15.54 24.37 4.34
N THR A 247 14.98 23.29 4.88
CA THR A 247 14.38 22.21 4.09
C THR A 247 13.15 22.68 3.31
N LEU A 248 12.20 23.33 3.97
CA LEU A 248 10.91 23.71 3.37
C LEU A 248 10.97 24.95 2.48
N TYR A 249 11.89 25.87 2.75
CA TYR A 249 11.95 27.16 2.07
C TYR A 249 13.11 27.28 1.09
N LEU A 250 14.15 26.42 1.19
CA LEU A 250 15.29 26.44 0.27
C LEU A 250 15.48 25.09 -0.44
N ALA A 251 15.72 24.01 0.30
CA ALA A 251 16.12 22.73 -0.32
C ALA A 251 15.02 22.11 -1.17
N LEU A 252 13.78 22.02 -0.65
CA LEU A 252 12.67 21.39 -1.37
C LEU A 252 12.21 22.20 -2.59
N PRO A 253 11.99 23.53 -2.51
CA PRO A 253 11.54 24.30 -3.66
C PRO A 253 12.59 24.39 -4.77
N TYR A 254 13.82 24.80 -4.43
CA TYR A 254 14.86 25.05 -5.44
C TYR A 254 15.58 23.76 -5.85
N GLY A 255 15.82 22.82 -4.92
CA GLY A 255 16.33 21.50 -5.27
C GLY A 255 15.32 20.69 -6.09
N GLY A 256 14.03 20.75 -5.75
CA GLY A 256 12.97 20.14 -6.54
C GLY A 256 12.84 20.75 -7.95
N ALA A 257 12.93 22.07 -8.06
CA ALA A 257 12.95 22.77 -9.35
C ALA A 257 14.17 22.37 -10.19
N TYR A 258 15.36 22.28 -9.59
CA TYR A 258 16.57 21.81 -10.26
C TYR A 258 16.41 20.40 -10.82
N VAL A 259 15.97 19.44 -9.98
CA VAL A 259 15.73 18.05 -10.40
C VAL A 259 14.68 17.98 -11.50
N THR A 260 13.64 18.83 -11.45
CA THR A 260 12.59 18.88 -12.46
C THR A 260 13.12 19.40 -13.79
N LEU A 261 13.88 20.51 -13.79
CA LEU A 261 14.44 21.11 -15.01
C LEU A 261 15.46 20.19 -15.68
N GLU A 262 16.41 19.65 -14.92
CA GLU A 262 17.39 18.70 -15.45
C GLU A 262 16.73 17.39 -15.88
N GLY A 263 15.77 16.89 -15.09
CA GLY A 263 14.98 15.72 -15.44
C GLY A 263 14.25 15.90 -16.77
N LEU A 264 13.52 17.01 -16.95
CA LEU A 264 12.81 17.32 -18.18
C LEU A 264 13.75 17.53 -19.36
N GLN A 265 14.87 18.23 -19.17
CA GLN A 265 15.89 18.44 -20.20
C GLN A 265 16.39 17.11 -20.75
N HIS A 266 16.52 16.13 -19.88
CA HIS A 266 17.01 14.81 -20.23
C HIS A 266 15.96 13.87 -20.81
N ILE A 267 14.68 14.09 -20.56
CA ILE A 267 13.57 13.34 -21.15
C ILE A 267 13.23 13.91 -22.53
N ILE A 268 13.18 15.24 -22.66
CA ILE A 268 12.70 15.95 -23.87
C ILE A 268 13.85 16.27 -24.83
N GLY A 269 15.06 16.54 -24.31
CA GLY A 269 16.21 16.95 -25.12
C GLY A 269 16.55 15.98 -26.25
N PRO A 270 16.74 14.67 -26.00
CA PRO A 270 17.05 13.70 -27.04
C PRO A 270 15.99 13.59 -28.15
N PRO A 271 14.68 13.38 -27.87
CA PRO A 271 13.68 13.34 -28.93
C PRO A 271 13.56 14.68 -29.66
N TRP A 272 13.73 15.81 -28.97
CA TRP A 272 13.70 17.12 -29.63
C TRP A 272 14.86 17.33 -30.60
N GLN A 273 16.09 16.99 -30.17
CA GLN A 273 17.26 17.06 -31.04
C GLN A 273 17.12 16.13 -32.25
N TYR A 274 16.56 14.95 -32.06
CA TYR A 274 16.30 13.99 -33.14
C TYR A 274 15.25 14.52 -34.14
N LEU A 275 14.15 15.09 -33.65
CA LEU A 275 13.04 15.54 -34.50
C LEU A 275 13.30 16.89 -35.18
N PHE A 276 13.98 17.83 -34.49
CA PHE A 276 14.11 19.22 -34.93
C PHE A 276 15.56 19.68 -35.13
N GLY A 277 16.56 18.80 -34.92
CA GLY A 277 17.98 19.11 -35.13
C GLY A 277 18.58 20.14 -34.16
N THR A 278 17.81 20.65 -33.20
CA THR A 278 18.22 21.71 -32.26
C THR A 278 18.31 21.18 -30.83
N LYS A 279 19.26 21.68 -30.04
CA LYS A 279 19.36 21.36 -28.61
C LYS A 279 18.55 22.37 -27.81
N ILE A 280 17.60 21.90 -27.00
CA ILE A 280 16.91 22.74 -26.02
C ILE A 280 17.69 22.70 -24.71
N HIS A 281 17.98 23.88 -24.17
CA HIS A 281 18.45 24.06 -22.80
C HIS A 281 17.27 24.54 -21.94
N LEU A 282 16.68 23.61 -21.18
CA LEU A 282 15.60 23.94 -20.24
C LEU A 282 16.17 24.48 -18.93
N TYR A 283 17.38 24.08 -18.56
CA TYR A 283 18.06 24.60 -17.40
C TYR A 283 18.64 25.98 -17.67
N SER A 284 18.21 26.96 -16.87
CA SER A 284 18.87 28.26 -16.70
C SER A 284 18.68 28.72 -15.26
N THR A 285 19.58 29.57 -14.74
CA THR A 285 19.45 30.12 -13.38
C THR A 285 18.12 30.85 -13.20
N THR A 286 17.65 31.57 -14.22
CA THR A 286 16.34 32.24 -14.20
C THR A 286 15.20 31.23 -14.13
N ALA A 287 15.23 30.18 -14.94
CA ALA A 287 14.21 29.12 -14.90
C ALA A 287 14.19 28.41 -13.54
N LEU A 288 15.36 28.15 -12.95
CA LEU A 288 15.50 27.57 -11.61
C LEU A 288 14.87 28.48 -10.55
N LEU A 289 15.17 29.78 -10.57
CA LEU A 289 14.63 30.74 -9.61
C LEU A 289 13.11 30.91 -9.78
N VAL A 290 12.62 30.99 -11.00
CA VAL A 290 11.17 31.10 -11.30
C VAL A 290 10.45 29.84 -10.87
N LEU A 291 10.87 28.66 -11.32
CA LEU A 291 10.24 27.40 -10.96
C LEU A 291 10.37 27.09 -9.47
N GLY A 292 11.51 27.43 -8.85
CA GLY A 292 11.73 27.31 -7.42
C GLY A 292 10.77 28.19 -6.62
N THR A 293 10.54 29.44 -7.06
CA THR A 293 9.58 30.36 -6.42
C THR A 293 8.14 29.91 -6.62
N ILE A 294 7.78 29.40 -7.81
CA ILE A 294 6.46 28.79 -8.05
C ILE A 294 6.26 27.58 -7.13
N THR A 295 7.27 26.71 -7.01
CA THR A 295 7.23 25.53 -6.14
C THR A 295 7.10 25.94 -4.67
N LEU A 296 7.82 26.97 -4.23
CA LEU A 296 7.72 27.54 -2.90
C LEU A 296 6.28 28.05 -2.63
N GLY A 297 5.70 28.79 -3.56
CA GLY A 297 4.31 29.23 -3.49
C GLY A 297 3.33 28.06 -3.43
N LEU A 298 3.55 27.00 -4.21
CA LEU A 298 2.71 25.80 -4.21
C LEU A 298 2.81 25.05 -2.88
N LEU A 299 3.95 25.07 -2.20
CA LEU A 299 4.11 24.39 -0.91
C LEU A 299 3.40 25.14 0.23
N HIS A 300 3.50 26.47 0.26
CA HIS A 300 3.09 27.26 1.42
C HIS A 300 1.78 28.04 1.24
N VAL A 301 1.32 28.28 0.00
CA VAL A 301 0.12 29.08 -0.28
C VAL A 301 -1.03 28.20 -0.76
N ALA A 302 -2.05 28.03 0.09
CA ALA A 302 -3.25 27.24 -0.23
C ALA A 302 -4.00 27.76 -1.47
N ARG A 303 -4.09 29.10 -1.61
CA ARG A 303 -4.71 29.73 -2.77
C ARG A 303 -3.98 29.35 -4.06
N LEU A 304 -2.65 29.44 -4.11
CA LEU A 304 -1.90 29.08 -5.32
C LEU A 304 -2.09 27.61 -5.70
N ARG A 305 -2.16 26.70 -4.72
CA ARG A 305 -2.51 25.30 -4.98
C ARG A 305 -3.90 25.14 -5.58
N ALA A 306 -4.90 25.85 -5.05
CA ALA A 306 -6.27 25.81 -5.56
C ALA A 306 -6.32 26.33 -7.01
N TRP A 307 -5.65 27.45 -7.30
CA TRP A 307 -5.53 28.01 -8.64
C TRP A 307 -4.81 27.07 -9.60
N ALA A 308 -3.69 26.47 -9.19
CA ALA A 308 -2.96 25.48 -10.00
C ALA A 308 -3.81 24.24 -10.30
N TRP A 309 -4.55 23.74 -9.31
CA TRP A 309 -5.50 22.63 -9.52
C TRP A 309 -6.66 23.02 -10.43
N GLN A 310 -7.20 24.23 -10.30
CA GLN A 310 -8.26 24.73 -11.16
C GLN A 310 -7.77 24.90 -12.59
N GLY A 311 -6.56 25.44 -12.79
CA GLY A 311 -5.90 25.53 -14.09
C GLY A 311 -5.70 24.15 -14.72
N LEU A 312 -5.16 23.18 -13.97
CA LEU A 312 -5.00 21.81 -14.46
C LEU A 312 -6.33 21.14 -14.82
N ARG A 313 -7.37 21.35 -13.99
CA ARG A 313 -8.72 20.86 -14.27
C ARG A 313 -9.31 21.51 -15.51
N TRP A 314 -9.12 22.82 -15.68
CA TRP A 314 -9.56 23.54 -16.86
C TRP A 314 -8.85 23.03 -18.11
N THR A 315 -7.53 22.87 -18.07
CA THR A 315 -6.76 22.27 -19.17
C THR A 315 -7.25 20.86 -19.49
N TYR A 316 -7.48 20.02 -18.48
CA TYR A 316 -8.07 18.70 -18.68
C TYR A 316 -9.47 18.77 -19.32
N ARG A 317 -10.35 19.66 -18.85
CA ARG A 317 -11.69 19.87 -19.42
C ARG A 317 -11.60 20.33 -20.87
N VAL A 318 -10.71 21.27 -21.19
CA VAL A 318 -10.49 21.76 -22.55
C VAL A 318 -9.96 20.63 -23.43
N LEU A 319 -8.93 19.90 -23.00
CA LEU A 319 -8.39 18.77 -23.74
C LEU A 319 -9.45 17.68 -23.96
N ARG A 320 -10.19 17.29 -22.93
CA ARG A 320 -11.31 16.35 -23.05
C ARG A 320 -12.38 16.88 -24.00
N THR A 321 -12.67 18.18 -23.96
CA THR A 321 -13.66 18.77 -24.86
C THR A 321 -13.17 18.75 -26.29
N VAL A 322 -11.96 19.24 -26.56
CA VAL A 322 -11.38 19.32 -27.91
C VAL A 322 -11.14 17.93 -28.52
N PHE A 323 -10.60 16.98 -27.74
CA PHE A 323 -10.18 15.68 -28.26
C PHE A 323 -11.21 14.56 -28.09
N VAL A 324 -12.22 14.72 -27.23
CA VAL A 324 -13.22 13.66 -26.96
C VAL A 324 -14.65 14.13 -27.17
N ALA A 325 -15.07 15.20 -26.48
CA ALA A 325 -16.47 15.61 -26.49
C ALA A 325 -16.88 16.25 -27.82
N TRP A 326 -16.08 17.17 -28.36
CA TRP A 326 -16.34 17.88 -29.61
C TRP A 326 -16.34 16.94 -30.82
N PRO A 327 -15.37 16.01 -30.98
CA PRO A 327 -15.44 15.00 -32.04
C PRO A 327 -16.69 14.11 -31.91
N ARG A 328 -17.01 13.61 -30.71
CA ARG A 328 -18.22 12.79 -30.50
C ARG A 328 -19.49 13.58 -30.82
N TRP A 329 -19.57 14.82 -30.36
CA TRP A 329 -20.69 15.71 -30.64
C TRP A 329 -20.84 15.98 -32.14
N MET A 330 -19.74 16.25 -32.84
CA MET A 330 -19.73 16.50 -34.29
C MET A 330 -20.19 15.25 -35.05
N LEU A 331 -19.63 14.08 -34.71
CA LEU A 331 -19.99 12.79 -35.33
C LEU A 331 -21.46 12.42 -35.11
N ASN A 332 -22.03 12.77 -33.94
CA ASN A 332 -23.43 12.48 -33.61
C ASN A 332 -24.43 13.49 -34.21
N ARG A 333 -23.99 14.53 -34.94
CA ARG A 333 -24.93 15.46 -35.58
C ARG A 333 -25.69 14.75 -36.71
N PRO A 334 -27.03 14.94 -36.84
CA PRO A 334 -27.85 14.18 -37.79
C PRO A 334 -27.41 14.29 -39.25
N TRP A 335 -26.85 15.43 -39.65
CA TRP A 335 -26.34 15.64 -41.02
C TRP A 335 -24.96 15.01 -41.22
N VAL A 336 -24.06 15.10 -40.23
CA VAL A 336 -22.74 14.44 -40.26
C VAL A 336 -22.93 12.94 -40.32
N ARG A 337 -23.79 12.39 -39.46
CA ARG A 337 -24.13 10.97 -39.45
C ARG A 337 -24.72 10.51 -40.79
N ARG A 338 -25.62 11.28 -41.40
CA ARG A 338 -26.15 11.01 -42.75
C ARG A 338 -25.06 10.98 -43.83
N VAL A 339 -24.07 11.88 -43.77
CA VAL A 339 -22.93 11.87 -44.69
C VAL A 339 -22.05 10.66 -44.44
N LEU A 340 -21.68 10.39 -43.18
CA LEU A 340 -20.83 9.26 -42.81
C LEU A 340 -21.47 7.89 -43.11
N GLU A 341 -22.79 7.78 -42.96
CA GLU A 341 -23.57 6.57 -43.27
C GLU A 341 -23.95 6.47 -44.77
N SER A 342 -23.71 7.51 -45.56
CA SER A 342 -23.99 7.49 -47.00
C SER A 342 -23.17 6.41 -47.71
N ALA A 343 -23.73 5.80 -48.76
CA ALA A 343 -23.02 4.80 -49.55
C ALA A 343 -21.76 5.40 -50.21
N VAL A 344 -21.85 6.65 -50.68
CA VAL A 344 -20.74 7.36 -51.34
C VAL A 344 -19.57 7.60 -50.39
N PHE A 345 -19.83 8.10 -49.18
CA PHE A 345 -18.77 8.31 -48.20
C PHE A 345 -18.15 6.99 -47.74
N ARG A 346 -18.95 5.95 -47.51
CA ARG A 346 -18.41 4.62 -47.14
C ARG A 346 -17.52 4.03 -48.23
N ILE A 347 -17.89 4.20 -49.50
CA ILE A 347 -17.05 3.79 -50.63
C ILE A 347 -15.78 4.65 -50.69
N ALA A 348 -15.86 5.98 -50.59
CA ALA A 348 -14.69 6.87 -50.63
C ALA A 348 -13.74 6.66 -49.44
N TRP A 349 -14.29 6.49 -48.24
CA TRP A 349 -13.55 6.20 -47.02
C TRP A 349 -12.72 4.93 -47.20
N ARG A 350 -13.36 3.87 -47.66
CA ARG A 350 -12.77 2.54 -47.80
C ARG A 350 -11.85 2.40 -49.01
N SER A 351 -12.20 3.00 -50.14
CA SER A 351 -11.45 2.84 -51.41
C SER A 351 -10.33 3.86 -51.59
N VAL A 352 -10.30 4.95 -50.83
CA VAL A 352 -9.34 6.04 -51.01
C VAL A 352 -8.75 6.52 -49.68
N LEU A 353 -9.57 6.99 -48.73
CA LEU A 353 -9.05 7.66 -47.53
C LEU A 353 -8.29 6.71 -46.58
N GLU A 354 -8.78 5.50 -46.37
CA GLU A 354 -8.14 4.54 -45.46
C GLU A 354 -6.80 4.00 -46.00
N PRO A 355 -6.69 3.56 -47.27
CA PRO A 355 -5.38 3.28 -47.88
C PRO A 355 -4.42 4.47 -47.80
N LEU A 356 -4.92 5.69 -48.02
CA LEU A 356 -4.12 6.91 -47.95
C LEU A 356 -3.58 7.18 -46.53
N LEU A 357 -4.41 6.98 -45.50
CA LEU A 357 -4.01 7.13 -44.10
C LEU A 357 -2.91 6.15 -43.68
N LEU A 358 -2.86 4.96 -44.28
CA LEU A 358 -1.81 3.97 -44.02
C LEU A 358 -0.53 4.21 -44.83
N THR A 359 -0.64 4.71 -46.06
CA THR A 359 0.53 4.93 -46.92
C THR A 359 1.24 6.25 -46.63
N MET A 360 0.51 7.30 -46.26
CA MET A 360 1.06 8.64 -46.05
C MET A 360 2.13 8.68 -44.95
N PRO A 361 1.99 8.01 -43.79
CA PRO A 361 3.04 7.98 -42.77
C PRO A 361 4.30 7.24 -43.22
N LEU A 362 4.17 6.10 -43.92
CA LEU A 362 5.33 5.36 -44.45
C LEU A 362 6.08 6.15 -45.52
N TRP A 363 5.34 6.78 -46.44
CA TRP A 363 5.91 7.67 -47.44
C TRP A 363 6.63 8.85 -46.77
N ALA A 364 6.01 9.51 -45.79
CA ALA A 364 6.62 10.62 -45.05
C ALA A 364 7.88 10.17 -44.28
N ALA A 365 7.85 9.00 -43.65
CA ALA A 365 8.99 8.44 -42.94
C ALA A 365 10.19 8.18 -43.88
N LEU A 366 9.95 7.63 -45.07
CA LEU A 366 11.00 7.42 -46.08
C LEU A 366 11.60 8.74 -46.60
N ARG A 367 10.75 9.77 -46.76
CA ARG A 367 11.20 11.13 -47.13
C ARG A 367 12.06 11.74 -46.04
N LEU A 368 11.70 11.57 -44.76
CA LEU A 368 12.45 12.07 -43.61
C LEU A 368 13.75 11.29 -43.36
N ALA A 369 13.79 10.00 -43.72
CA ALA A 369 14.98 9.15 -43.63
C ALA A 369 16.04 9.44 -44.71
N GLY A 370 15.79 10.42 -45.60
CA GLY A 370 16.75 10.84 -46.64
C GLY A 370 16.80 9.92 -47.87
N THR A 371 15.76 9.11 -48.09
CA THR A 371 15.65 8.27 -49.30
C THR A 371 15.47 9.16 -50.54
N ASP A 372 15.97 8.70 -51.69
CA ASP A 372 15.76 9.41 -52.97
C ASP A 372 14.28 9.76 -53.19
N ARG A 373 14.03 11.01 -53.62
CA ARG A 373 12.66 11.57 -53.71
C ARG A 373 11.80 10.76 -54.67
N LEU A 374 12.38 10.39 -55.81
CA LEU A 374 11.67 9.66 -56.85
C LEU A 374 11.36 8.22 -56.39
N ALA A 375 12.30 7.59 -55.69
CA ALA A 375 12.10 6.26 -55.11
C ALA A 375 11.02 6.25 -54.02
N ALA A 376 11.03 7.24 -53.11
CA ALA A 376 10.02 7.37 -52.06
C ALA A 376 8.62 7.61 -52.66
N ASP A 377 8.50 8.48 -53.66
CA ASP A 377 7.22 8.81 -54.30
C ASP A 377 6.65 7.58 -55.05
N ARG A 378 7.49 6.85 -55.79
CA ARG A 378 7.10 5.58 -56.44
C ARG A 378 6.66 4.53 -55.44
N PHE A 379 7.38 4.39 -54.33
CA PHE A 379 7.00 3.47 -53.25
C PHE A 379 5.66 3.86 -52.63
N GLY A 380 5.46 5.15 -52.32
CA GLY A 380 4.20 5.65 -51.75
C GLY A 380 3.00 5.41 -52.67
N VAL A 381 3.13 5.76 -53.96
CA VAL A 381 2.08 5.52 -54.96
C VAL A 381 1.83 4.03 -55.18
N GLY A 382 2.89 3.22 -55.30
CA GLY A 382 2.79 1.78 -55.49
C GLY A 382 2.11 1.09 -54.30
N LEU A 383 2.50 1.44 -53.07
CA LEU A 383 1.89 0.93 -51.85
C LEU A 383 0.42 1.37 -51.74
N PHE A 384 0.10 2.62 -52.13
CA PHE A 384 -1.27 3.13 -52.09
C PHE A 384 -2.17 2.34 -53.05
N LEU A 385 -1.75 2.17 -54.30
CA LEU A 385 -2.50 1.38 -55.28
C LEU A 385 -2.64 -0.09 -54.86
N ALA A 386 -1.58 -0.68 -54.29
CA ALA A 386 -1.62 -2.05 -53.77
C ALA A 386 -2.63 -2.22 -52.62
N LEU A 387 -2.66 -1.28 -51.66
CA LEU A 387 -3.63 -1.30 -50.57
C LEU A 387 -5.06 -1.02 -51.05
N CYS A 388 -5.24 -0.10 -52.01
CA CYS A 388 -6.55 0.13 -52.65
C CYS A 388 -7.09 -1.13 -53.33
N LEU A 389 -6.25 -1.86 -54.06
CA LEU A 389 -6.62 -3.13 -54.68
C LEU A 389 -6.94 -4.19 -53.62
N LEU A 390 -6.07 -4.34 -52.61
CA LEU A 390 -6.21 -5.33 -51.55
C LEU A 390 -7.52 -5.13 -50.75
N PHE A 391 -7.79 -3.92 -50.25
CA PHE A 391 -8.96 -3.62 -49.42
C PHE A 391 -10.29 -3.62 -50.18
N ASN A 392 -10.24 -3.56 -51.52
CA ASN A 392 -11.44 -3.71 -52.35
C ASN A 392 -11.82 -5.19 -52.60
N THR A 393 -10.92 -6.14 -52.36
CA THR A 393 -11.23 -7.58 -52.42
C THR A 393 -12.07 -8.06 -51.21
N ARG A 394 -12.65 -9.27 -51.30
CA ARG A 394 -13.33 -9.90 -50.16
C ARG A 394 -12.33 -10.28 -49.05
N SER A 395 -11.23 -10.93 -49.41
CA SER A 395 -10.22 -11.37 -48.45
C SER A 395 -9.51 -10.22 -47.73
N GLY A 396 -9.30 -9.08 -48.41
CA GLY A 396 -8.72 -7.89 -47.77
C GLY A 396 -9.64 -7.25 -46.73
N ARG A 397 -10.96 -7.34 -46.89
CA ARG A 397 -11.93 -6.89 -45.88
C ARG A 397 -11.89 -7.74 -44.62
N ASP A 398 -11.95 -9.05 -44.80
CA ASP A 398 -11.93 -9.99 -43.68
C ASP A 398 -10.62 -9.81 -42.88
N LEU A 399 -9.50 -9.58 -43.58
CA LEU A 399 -8.21 -9.26 -42.94
C LEU A 399 -8.24 -7.93 -42.16
N GLN A 400 -8.88 -6.89 -42.68
CA GLN A 400 -8.99 -5.59 -42.02
C GLN A 400 -9.85 -5.67 -40.75
N GLU A 401 -10.96 -6.40 -40.79
CA GLU A 401 -11.83 -6.65 -39.63
C GLU A 401 -11.08 -7.43 -38.55
N ILE A 402 -10.41 -8.53 -38.92
CA ILE A 402 -9.57 -9.32 -38.02
C ILE A 402 -8.45 -8.46 -37.42
N THR A 403 -7.80 -7.61 -38.21
CA THR A 403 -6.68 -6.78 -37.75
C THR A 403 -7.16 -5.66 -36.83
N THR A 404 -8.31 -5.04 -37.12
CA THR A 404 -8.90 -4.00 -36.28
C THR A 404 -9.38 -4.57 -34.95
N ASP A 405 -10.08 -5.70 -34.99
CA ASP A 405 -10.49 -6.42 -33.78
C ASP A 405 -9.28 -6.86 -32.96
N ALA A 406 -8.23 -7.37 -33.61
CA ALA A 406 -6.98 -7.72 -32.95
C ALA A 406 -6.27 -6.50 -32.34
N LEU A 407 -6.28 -5.33 -32.99
CA LEU A 407 -5.69 -4.08 -32.49
C LEU A 407 -6.45 -3.52 -31.29
N VAL A 408 -7.77 -3.48 -31.35
CA VAL A 408 -8.63 -3.02 -30.25
C VAL A 408 -8.50 -3.97 -29.07
N TRP A 409 -8.57 -5.28 -29.33
CA TRP A 409 -8.35 -6.31 -28.32
C TRP A 409 -6.95 -6.23 -27.71
N PHE A 410 -5.91 -6.06 -28.52
CA PHE A 410 -4.53 -5.94 -28.06
C PHE A 410 -4.31 -4.65 -27.27
N GLY A 411 -4.85 -3.52 -27.71
CA GLY A 411 -4.76 -2.23 -27.02
C GLY A 411 -5.44 -2.29 -25.64
N HIS A 412 -6.66 -2.82 -25.58
CA HIS A 412 -7.35 -3.06 -24.32
C HIS A 412 -6.54 -4.00 -23.42
N ARG A 413 -6.05 -5.13 -23.95
CA ARG A 413 -5.26 -6.10 -23.19
C ARG A 413 -3.92 -5.52 -22.73
N LEU A 414 -3.26 -4.71 -23.54
CA LEU A 414 -1.99 -4.05 -23.21
C LEU A 414 -2.19 -3.11 -22.01
N ALA A 415 -3.20 -2.25 -22.08
CA ALA A 415 -3.47 -1.24 -21.06
C ALA A 415 -4.04 -1.84 -19.76
N THR A 416 -4.95 -2.82 -19.86
CA THR A 416 -5.68 -3.34 -18.68
C THR A 416 -5.03 -4.59 -18.07
N ASP A 417 -4.41 -5.45 -18.88
CA ASP A 417 -3.86 -6.73 -18.42
C ASP A 417 -2.33 -6.77 -18.43
N LEU A 418 -1.68 -6.43 -19.55
CA LEU A 418 -0.25 -6.69 -19.75
C LEU A 418 0.62 -5.70 -18.98
N LEU A 419 0.43 -4.39 -19.14
CA LEU A 419 1.25 -3.40 -18.42
C LEU A 419 1.08 -3.52 -16.90
N PRO A 420 -0.16 -3.55 -16.34
CA PRO A 420 -0.33 -3.74 -14.91
C PRO A 420 0.09 -5.16 -14.45
N GLY A 421 -0.02 -6.15 -15.32
CA GLY A 421 0.42 -7.53 -15.07
C GLY A 421 1.94 -7.66 -14.97
N LEU A 422 2.67 -7.09 -15.94
CA LEU A 422 4.13 -7.05 -16.00
C LEU A 422 4.69 -6.26 -14.82
N PHE A 423 4.11 -5.09 -14.54
CA PHE A 423 4.52 -4.30 -13.38
C PHE A 423 4.36 -5.08 -12.07
N ARG A 424 3.20 -5.72 -11.86
CA ARG A 424 2.99 -6.58 -10.68
C ARG A 424 3.94 -7.76 -10.65
N LEU A 425 4.23 -8.38 -11.80
CA LEU A 425 5.21 -9.45 -11.88
C LEU A 425 6.59 -8.94 -11.44
N VAL A 426 7.03 -7.77 -11.90
CA VAL A 426 8.30 -7.15 -11.51
C VAL A 426 8.32 -6.89 -10.00
N MET A 427 7.29 -6.22 -9.47
CA MET A 427 7.19 -5.94 -8.03
C MET A 427 7.13 -7.21 -7.18
N GLU A 428 6.26 -8.16 -7.50
CA GLU A 428 6.15 -9.43 -6.77
C GLU A 428 7.46 -10.24 -6.86
N THR A 429 8.18 -10.18 -7.98
CA THR A 429 9.47 -10.87 -8.12
C THR A 429 10.52 -10.19 -7.24
N PHE A 430 10.54 -8.86 -7.24
CA PHE A 430 11.47 -8.08 -6.44
C PHE A 430 11.23 -8.27 -4.93
N ASP A 431 9.98 -8.19 -4.48
CA ASP A 431 9.60 -8.43 -3.09
C ASP A 431 9.98 -9.85 -2.65
N ARG A 432 9.73 -10.86 -3.51
CA ARG A 432 10.16 -12.25 -3.24
C ARG A 432 11.68 -12.39 -3.18
N LEU A 433 12.43 -11.67 -4.02
CA LEU A 433 13.89 -11.70 -4.01
C LEU A 433 14.46 -11.08 -2.75
N LEU A 434 13.96 -9.90 -2.35
CA LEU A 434 14.39 -9.25 -1.10
C LEU A 434 14.01 -10.08 0.14
N ASP A 435 12.76 -10.54 0.23
CA ASP A 435 12.32 -11.44 1.30
C ASP A 435 13.17 -12.73 1.32
N GLY A 436 13.46 -13.29 0.14
CA GLY A 436 14.28 -14.47 -0.02
C GLY A 436 15.70 -14.25 0.47
N LEU A 437 16.31 -13.11 0.13
CA LEU A 437 17.63 -12.70 0.59
C LEU A 437 17.65 -12.52 2.11
N ASP A 438 16.68 -11.80 2.67
CA ASP A 438 16.59 -11.58 4.11
C ASP A 438 16.42 -12.89 4.89
N ARG A 439 15.62 -13.81 4.34
CA ARG A 439 15.47 -15.17 4.88
C ARG A 439 16.75 -15.97 4.76
N LEU A 440 17.48 -15.87 3.65
CA LEU A 440 18.77 -16.54 3.47
C LEU A 440 19.77 -16.04 4.51
N LEU A 441 19.92 -14.72 4.63
CA LEU A 441 20.81 -14.09 5.62
C LEU A 441 20.45 -14.55 7.03
N TYR A 442 19.16 -14.55 7.37
CA TYR A 442 18.69 -15.02 8.67
C TYR A 442 18.94 -16.51 8.91
N THR A 443 18.81 -17.34 7.87
CA THR A 443 19.01 -18.78 7.99
C THR A 443 20.47 -19.10 8.30
N VAL A 444 21.41 -18.37 7.69
CA VAL A 444 22.83 -18.50 8.02
C VAL A 444 23.11 -17.95 9.42
N ASP A 445 22.54 -16.80 9.78
CA ASP A 445 22.62 -16.27 11.16
C ASP A 445 22.14 -17.32 12.18
N GLU A 446 21.08 -18.05 11.87
CA GLU A 446 20.51 -19.10 12.71
C GLU A 446 21.41 -20.33 12.81
N TRP A 447 22.04 -20.75 11.71
CA TRP A 447 22.97 -21.88 11.68
C TRP A 447 24.23 -21.62 12.53
N LEU A 448 24.68 -20.37 12.55
CA LEU A 448 25.84 -19.94 13.36
C LEU A 448 25.51 -19.75 14.85
N ARG A 449 24.24 -19.82 15.28
CA ARG A 449 23.88 -19.75 16.72
C ARG A 449 24.28 -21.03 17.44
N PHE A 450 24.72 -20.89 18.70
CA PHE A 450 25.14 -22.00 19.55
C PHE A 450 23.95 -22.60 20.30
N ARG A 451 23.86 -23.93 20.37
CA ARG A 451 22.80 -24.65 21.09
C ARG A 451 23.37 -25.38 22.31
N SER A 452 22.62 -25.40 23.42
CA SER A 452 23.01 -26.18 24.60
C SER A 452 23.22 -27.66 24.25
N GLY A 453 24.42 -28.19 24.53
CA GLY A 453 24.85 -29.56 24.20
C GLY A 453 25.87 -29.65 23.06
N GLU A 454 26.22 -28.54 22.42
CA GLU A 454 27.30 -28.48 21.41
C GLU A 454 28.70 -28.39 22.06
N GLY A 455 29.72 -29.01 21.45
CA GLY A 455 31.07 -29.10 22.01
C GLY A 455 31.91 -27.81 21.90
N PRO A 456 33.02 -27.69 22.64
CA PRO A 456 33.86 -26.48 22.66
C PRO A 456 34.48 -26.13 21.29
N VAL A 457 34.82 -27.14 20.47
CA VAL A 457 35.33 -26.92 19.10
C VAL A 457 34.28 -26.24 18.23
N THR A 458 33.02 -26.66 18.33
CA THR A 458 31.92 -26.05 17.57
C THR A 458 31.63 -24.61 18.03
N LEU A 459 31.84 -24.30 19.32
CA LEU A 459 31.77 -22.94 19.83
C LEU A 459 32.82 -22.05 19.17
N ALA A 460 34.09 -22.46 19.16
CA ALA A 460 35.18 -21.71 18.55
C ALA A 460 34.99 -21.52 17.04
N ALA A 461 34.56 -22.58 16.33
CA ALA A 461 34.27 -22.52 14.90
C ALA A 461 33.12 -21.55 14.59
N LYS A 462 32.00 -21.63 15.32
CA LYS A 462 30.86 -20.72 15.15
C LYS A 462 31.22 -19.28 15.50
N ALA A 463 32.08 -19.06 16.49
CA ALA A 463 32.57 -17.74 16.86
C ALA A 463 33.37 -17.09 15.71
N ALA A 464 34.34 -17.82 15.15
CA ALA A 464 35.17 -17.33 14.05
C ALA A 464 34.35 -17.11 12.76
N LEU A 465 33.51 -18.08 12.39
CA LEU A 465 32.61 -17.96 11.24
C LEU A 465 31.59 -16.84 11.43
N GLY A 466 31.11 -16.61 12.65
CA GLY A 466 30.23 -15.51 13.01
C GLY A 466 30.83 -14.13 12.71
N VAL A 467 32.11 -13.91 13.02
CA VAL A 467 32.80 -12.65 12.70
C VAL A 467 32.88 -12.43 11.19
N ALA A 468 33.31 -13.44 10.44
CA ALA A 468 33.41 -13.34 8.98
C ALA A 468 32.03 -13.12 8.36
N TRP A 469 31.02 -13.86 8.82
CA TRP A 469 29.65 -13.76 8.35
C TRP A 469 29.02 -12.41 8.66
N PHE A 470 29.29 -11.81 9.81
CA PHE A 470 28.81 -10.48 10.16
C PHE A 470 29.22 -9.44 9.10
N VAL A 471 30.48 -9.47 8.65
CA VAL A 471 30.98 -8.57 7.60
C VAL A 471 30.27 -8.84 6.29
N VAL A 472 30.14 -10.12 5.89
CA VAL A 472 29.46 -10.51 4.64
C VAL A 472 28.00 -10.06 4.65
N ALA A 473 27.25 -10.37 5.70
CA ALA A 473 25.85 -9.99 5.84
C ALA A 473 25.66 -8.47 5.82
N TYR A 474 26.56 -7.72 6.47
CA TYR A 474 26.54 -6.26 6.43
C TYR A 474 26.76 -5.72 5.01
N VAL A 475 27.79 -6.21 4.30
CA VAL A 475 28.09 -5.77 2.93
C VAL A 475 26.96 -6.13 1.98
N VAL A 476 26.38 -7.34 2.09
CA VAL A 476 25.25 -7.75 1.26
C VAL A 476 24.05 -6.84 1.48
N ARG A 477 23.67 -6.55 2.74
CA ARG A 477 22.55 -5.63 3.02
C ARG A 477 22.83 -4.21 2.55
N PHE A 478 24.06 -3.72 2.72
CA PHE A 478 24.47 -2.42 2.22
C PHE A 478 24.33 -2.35 0.69
N CYS A 479 24.92 -3.30 -0.03
CA CYS A 479 24.85 -3.32 -1.49
C CYS A 479 23.41 -3.47 -2.00
N VAL A 480 22.63 -4.37 -1.40
CA VAL A 480 21.27 -4.64 -1.87
C VAL A 480 20.32 -3.49 -1.54
N ASN A 481 20.23 -3.05 -0.29
CA ASN A 481 19.21 -2.08 0.12
C ASN A 481 19.56 -0.65 -0.32
N LEU A 482 20.85 -0.28 -0.34
CA LEU A 482 21.28 1.08 -0.66
C LEU A 482 21.62 1.28 -2.14
N LEU A 483 22.26 0.30 -2.78
CA LEU A 483 22.83 0.49 -4.12
C LEU A 483 21.96 -0.16 -5.21
N ILE A 484 21.57 -1.43 -5.04
CA ILE A 484 20.92 -2.24 -6.09
C ILE A 484 19.41 -2.02 -6.09
N GLU A 485 18.74 -2.15 -4.94
CA GLU A 485 17.29 -2.03 -4.84
C GLU A 485 16.76 -0.75 -5.49
N PRO A 486 17.30 0.45 -5.18
CA PRO A 486 16.75 1.68 -5.75
C PRO A 486 16.94 1.78 -7.26
N GLN A 487 17.89 1.07 -7.85
CA GLN A 487 18.15 1.10 -9.29
C GLN A 487 17.20 0.21 -10.07
N VAL A 488 16.94 -0.98 -9.53
CA VAL A 488 16.14 -1.99 -10.23
C VAL A 488 14.65 -1.80 -9.92
N ASN A 489 14.31 -1.34 -8.71
CA ASN A 489 12.92 -1.13 -8.32
C ASN A 489 12.33 0.07 -9.09
N PRO A 490 11.35 -0.14 -9.99
CA PRO A 490 10.82 0.94 -10.83
C PRO A 490 10.16 2.06 -10.02
N ILE A 491 9.68 1.78 -8.81
CA ILE A 491 9.09 2.77 -7.90
C ILE A 491 10.16 3.68 -7.31
N LYS A 492 11.37 3.14 -7.05
CA LYS A 492 12.48 3.89 -6.44
C LYS A 492 13.41 4.54 -7.48
N HIS A 493 13.47 3.96 -8.69
CA HIS A 493 14.38 4.39 -9.75
C HIS A 493 13.96 5.73 -10.37
N PHE A 494 12.72 5.87 -10.80
CA PHE A 494 12.29 7.03 -11.58
C PHE A 494 11.62 8.11 -10.71
N PRO A 495 11.92 9.42 -10.89
CA PRO A 495 12.89 10.05 -11.80
C PRO A 495 14.28 10.32 -11.20
N VAL A 496 14.42 10.21 -9.87
CA VAL A 496 15.59 10.75 -9.14
C VAL A 496 16.89 10.00 -9.47
N VAL A 497 16.87 8.66 -9.53
CA VAL A 497 18.07 7.86 -9.84
C VAL A 497 18.54 8.12 -11.27
N THR A 498 17.60 8.33 -12.20
CA THR A 498 17.92 8.67 -13.60
C THR A 498 18.64 10.02 -13.71
N VAL A 499 18.17 11.05 -12.97
CA VAL A 499 18.86 12.35 -12.90
C VAL A 499 20.22 12.19 -12.24
N ALA A 500 20.31 11.44 -11.13
CA ALA A 500 21.56 11.19 -10.44
C ALA A 500 22.61 10.52 -11.35
N HIS A 501 22.23 9.49 -12.12
CA HIS A 501 23.12 8.86 -13.10
C HIS A 501 23.72 9.89 -14.05
N LYS A 502 22.93 10.82 -14.58
CA LYS A 502 23.43 11.81 -15.54
C LYS A 502 24.32 12.85 -14.87
N LEU A 503 24.00 13.28 -13.66
CA LEU A 503 24.81 14.23 -12.91
C LEU A 503 26.17 13.64 -12.48
N THR A 504 26.20 12.36 -12.11
CA THR A 504 27.45 11.71 -11.70
C THR A 504 28.29 11.25 -12.89
N LEU A 505 27.70 11.03 -14.07
CA LEU A 505 28.38 10.46 -15.23
C LEU A 505 29.65 11.23 -15.66
N PRO A 506 29.66 12.57 -15.80
CA PRO A 506 30.86 13.30 -16.19
C PRO A 506 31.99 13.13 -15.18
N PHE A 507 31.67 13.12 -13.89
CA PHE A 507 32.65 12.92 -12.83
C PHE A 507 33.14 11.47 -12.80
N MET A 508 32.23 10.51 -12.76
CA MET A 508 32.56 9.08 -12.60
C MET A 508 33.25 8.51 -13.83
N MET A 509 32.81 8.83 -15.04
CA MET A 509 33.40 8.27 -16.27
C MET A 509 34.41 9.21 -16.94
N GLY A 510 34.32 10.52 -16.69
CA GLY A 510 35.24 11.51 -17.28
C GLY A 510 36.45 11.84 -16.41
N ILE A 511 36.28 11.98 -15.09
CA ILE A 511 37.33 12.49 -14.19
C ILE A 511 37.95 11.35 -13.35
N LEU A 512 37.12 10.51 -12.75
CA LEU A 512 37.56 9.49 -11.80
C LEU A 512 38.60 8.49 -12.36
N PRO A 513 38.53 8.00 -13.62
CA PRO A 513 39.57 7.11 -14.15
C PRO A 513 40.95 7.80 -14.20
N GLY A 514 40.97 9.10 -14.54
CA GLY A 514 42.18 9.92 -14.55
C GLY A 514 42.77 10.10 -13.15
N VAL A 515 41.92 10.34 -12.15
CA VAL A 515 42.35 10.42 -10.73
C VAL A 515 42.90 9.08 -10.25
N LEU A 516 42.20 7.97 -10.55
CA LEU A 516 42.59 6.63 -10.14
C LEU A 516 43.93 6.19 -10.77
N THR A 517 44.14 6.52 -12.05
CA THR A 517 45.41 6.24 -12.73
C THR A 517 46.53 7.15 -12.23
N GLY A 518 46.29 8.46 -12.12
CA GLY A 518 47.33 9.43 -11.76
C GLY A 518 47.72 9.42 -10.28
N THR A 519 46.78 9.15 -9.36
CA THR A 519 47.02 9.21 -7.91
C THR A 519 47.36 7.85 -7.32
N PHE A 520 46.72 6.77 -7.81
CA PHE A 520 46.85 5.43 -7.24
C PHE A 520 47.61 4.45 -8.16
N GLY A 521 48.11 4.91 -9.32
CA GLY A 521 48.90 4.08 -10.24
C GLY A 521 48.13 2.93 -10.86
N LEU A 522 46.79 2.96 -10.84
CA LEU A 522 45.96 1.89 -11.40
C LEU A 522 46.02 1.87 -12.92
N GLY A 523 46.01 0.68 -13.53
CA GLY A 523 45.91 0.53 -14.98
C GLY A 523 44.61 1.14 -15.52
N ARG A 524 44.65 1.73 -16.73
CA ARG A 524 43.46 2.40 -17.30
C ARG A 524 42.22 1.50 -17.36
N GLY A 525 42.40 0.21 -17.65
CA GLY A 525 41.30 -0.76 -17.68
C GLY A 525 40.65 -0.96 -16.30
N THR A 526 41.44 -1.13 -15.24
CA THR A 526 40.92 -1.29 -13.87
C THR A 526 40.31 0.00 -13.35
N ALA A 527 40.94 1.16 -13.61
CA ALA A 527 40.41 2.47 -13.25
C ALA A 527 39.08 2.76 -13.94
N THR A 528 38.95 2.45 -15.23
CA THR A 528 37.69 2.60 -15.99
C THR A 528 36.64 1.59 -15.49
N GLY A 529 37.03 0.36 -15.16
CA GLY A 529 36.14 -0.64 -14.57
C GLY A 529 35.58 -0.20 -13.20
N ILE A 530 36.43 0.34 -12.32
CA ILE A 530 36.02 0.88 -11.02
C ILE A 530 35.09 2.09 -11.21
N ALA A 531 35.43 3.00 -12.11
CA ALA A 531 34.58 4.13 -12.48
C ALA A 531 33.21 3.70 -13.01
N GLY A 532 33.18 2.69 -13.89
CA GLY A 532 31.94 2.11 -14.42
C GLY A 532 31.10 1.46 -13.32
N ALA A 533 31.72 0.71 -12.41
CA ALA A 533 31.03 0.12 -11.26
C ALA A 533 30.50 1.20 -10.30
N ALA A 534 31.25 2.27 -10.05
CA ALA A 534 30.80 3.40 -9.25
C ALA A 534 29.63 4.13 -9.92
N GLN A 535 29.71 4.37 -11.23
CA GLN A 535 28.62 4.98 -12.00
C GLN A 535 27.37 4.09 -12.04
N LEU A 536 27.55 2.77 -12.05
CA LEU A 536 26.44 1.84 -11.93
C LEU A 536 25.83 1.96 -10.54
N LEU A 537 26.59 1.83 -9.45
CA LEU A 537 26.06 1.63 -8.09
C LEU A 537 25.69 2.92 -7.31
N VAL A 538 26.47 4.00 -7.44
CA VAL A 538 26.33 5.22 -6.61
C VAL A 538 24.99 5.94 -6.82
N PRO A 539 24.44 6.06 -8.04
CA PRO A 539 23.17 6.76 -8.26
C PRO A 539 21.99 6.17 -7.48
N GLY A 540 22.03 4.87 -7.16
CA GLY A 540 21.04 4.21 -6.32
C GLY A 540 20.89 4.85 -4.92
N VAL A 541 21.97 5.40 -4.38
CA VAL A 541 21.97 6.10 -3.08
C VAL A 541 20.96 7.25 -3.06
N PHE A 542 20.81 8.01 -4.16
CA PHE A 542 19.88 9.14 -4.20
C PHE A 542 18.42 8.69 -4.21
N GLY A 543 18.11 7.60 -4.90
CA GLY A 543 16.78 6.98 -4.86
C GLY A 543 16.44 6.52 -3.45
N PHE A 544 17.37 5.81 -2.79
CA PHE A 544 17.23 5.41 -1.39
C PHE A 544 16.99 6.63 -0.48
N LEU A 545 17.83 7.65 -0.58
CA LEU A 545 17.75 8.86 0.25
C LEU A 545 16.38 9.55 0.14
N VAL A 546 15.80 9.67 -1.05
CA VAL A 546 14.50 10.35 -1.21
C VAL A 546 13.39 9.62 -0.44
N TRP A 547 13.35 8.29 -0.49
CA TRP A 547 12.35 7.51 0.24
C TRP A 547 12.58 7.54 1.75
N GLU A 548 13.83 7.41 2.17
CA GLU A 548 14.21 7.39 3.58
C GLU A 548 14.01 8.75 4.25
N LEU A 549 14.39 9.84 3.58
CA LEU A 549 14.19 11.21 4.07
C LEU A 549 12.70 11.58 4.13
N LYS A 550 11.89 11.10 3.18
CA LYS A 550 10.43 11.27 3.22
C LYS A 550 9.82 10.60 4.45
N GLU A 551 10.24 9.39 4.79
CA GLU A 551 9.75 8.71 6.01
C GLU A 551 10.31 9.37 7.27
N ASN A 552 11.58 9.81 7.27
CA ASN A 552 12.18 10.53 8.41
C ASN A 552 11.51 11.89 8.67
N TRP A 553 11.09 12.60 7.62
CA TRP A 553 10.33 13.84 7.73
C TRP A 553 9.05 13.64 8.57
N ARG A 554 8.33 12.54 8.30
CA ARG A 554 7.06 12.20 8.95
C ARG A 554 7.20 11.78 10.41
N LEU A 555 8.40 11.58 10.93
CA LEU A 555 8.61 11.17 12.32
C LEU A 555 8.29 12.28 13.31
N TYR A 556 8.53 13.54 12.94
CA TYR A 556 8.48 14.67 13.87
C TYR A 556 7.07 15.26 14.01
N GLU A 557 6.72 15.64 15.23
CA GLU A 557 5.40 16.16 15.60
C GLU A 557 5.06 17.43 14.83
N ALA A 558 6.02 18.36 14.73
CA ALA A 558 5.80 19.61 14.01
C ALA A 558 5.71 19.42 12.48
N ASN A 559 6.02 18.23 11.97
CA ASN A 559 5.81 17.85 10.57
C ASN A 559 4.50 17.05 10.36
N ARG A 560 3.72 16.80 11.42
CA ARG A 560 2.43 16.11 11.38
C ARG A 560 1.46 16.88 10.48
N PRO A 561 0.66 16.20 9.64
CA PRO A 561 -0.44 16.85 8.93
C PRO A 561 -1.40 17.54 9.90
N ALA A 562 -1.83 18.76 9.58
CA ALA A 562 -2.79 19.50 10.41
C ALA A 562 -4.19 18.87 10.47
N THR A 563 -4.50 17.96 9.53
CA THR A 563 -5.81 17.31 9.40
C THR A 563 -5.64 15.80 9.36
N LEU A 564 -6.67 15.06 9.78
CA LEU A 564 -6.71 13.61 9.61
C LEU A 564 -6.59 13.24 8.12
N ARG A 565 -5.85 12.18 7.83
CA ARG A 565 -5.60 11.68 6.46
C ARG A 565 -5.83 10.19 6.38
N PRO A 566 -6.16 9.66 5.19
CA PRO A 566 -6.34 8.23 5.00
C PRO A 566 -5.09 7.45 5.42
N VAL A 567 -5.29 6.36 6.16
CA VAL A 567 -4.24 5.46 6.62
C VAL A 567 -4.08 4.27 5.69
N ILE A 568 -2.91 3.64 5.78
CA ILE A 568 -2.64 2.38 5.09
C ILE A 568 -3.32 1.26 5.87
N ILE A 569 -4.10 0.44 5.16
CA ILE A 569 -4.81 -0.72 5.68
C ILE A 569 -4.20 -1.99 5.06
N GLY A 570 -4.11 -2.05 3.73
CA GLY A 570 -3.61 -3.23 3.02
C GLY A 570 -2.10 -3.44 3.16
N ALA A 571 -1.67 -4.69 3.06
CA ALA A 571 -0.25 -5.10 3.15
C ALA A 571 0.67 -4.41 2.13
N HIS A 572 0.12 -3.95 1.00
CA HIS A 572 0.87 -3.29 -0.09
C HIS A 572 0.78 -1.75 -0.04
N GLY A 573 0.47 -1.14 1.11
CA GLY A 573 0.38 0.32 1.22
C GLY A 573 -0.95 0.91 0.73
N GLU A 574 -2.02 0.12 0.77
CA GLU A 574 -3.33 0.47 0.22
C GLU A 574 -4.26 1.08 1.27
N THR A 575 -4.99 2.15 0.92
CA THR A 575 -6.11 2.69 1.71
C THR A 575 -7.39 1.90 1.42
N MET A 576 -8.47 2.09 2.19
CA MET A 576 -9.77 1.43 1.96
C MET A 576 -10.24 1.59 0.50
N GLY A 577 -10.23 2.82 -0.02
CA GLY A 577 -10.61 3.08 -1.41
C GLY A 577 -9.69 2.39 -2.43
N ARG A 578 -8.39 2.26 -2.14
CA ARG A 578 -7.47 1.52 -3.02
C ARG A 578 -7.67 0.01 -2.93
N LEU A 579 -8.18 -0.55 -1.84
CA LEU A 579 -8.51 -1.98 -1.78
C LEU A 579 -9.67 -2.31 -2.73
N LEU A 580 -10.66 -1.42 -2.83
CA LEU A 580 -11.89 -1.63 -3.60
C LEU A 580 -11.83 -1.14 -5.05
N ARG A 581 -11.12 -0.06 -5.37
CA ARG A 581 -11.10 0.53 -6.73
C ARG A 581 -10.11 -0.16 -7.67
N PRO A 582 -10.54 -0.74 -8.80
CA PRO A 582 -9.62 -1.26 -9.82
C PRO A 582 -8.64 -0.19 -10.34
N GLY A 583 -7.36 -0.51 -10.43
CA GLY A 583 -6.34 0.40 -11.01
C GLY A 583 -4.93 -0.21 -11.06
N LEU A 584 -3.94 0.55 -11.57
CA LEU A 584 -2.56 0.08 -11.73
C LEU A 584 -1.89 -0.31 -10.38
N HIS A 585 -2.32 0.27 -9.25
CA HIS A 585 -1.88 -0.05 -7.88
C HIS A 585 -3.03 -0.10 -6.86
N SER A 586 -4.20 -0.53 -7.31
CA SER A 586 -5.42 -0.60 -6.50
C SER A 586 -6.32 -1.74 -6.96
N GLY A 587 -7.35 -2.08 -6.19
CA GLY A 587 -8.35 -3.09 -6.49
C GLY A 587 -7.91 -4.48 -6.07
N THR A 588 -7.14 -4.60 -4.99
CA THR A 588 -6.68 -5.90 -4.48
C THR A 588 -7.85 -6.85 -4.25
N VAL A 589 -8.95 -6.36 -3.66
CA VAL A 589 -10.17 -7.15 -3.42
C VAL A 589 -10.81 -7.63 -4.73
N PRO A 590 -11.22 -6.75 -5.68
CA PRO A 590 -11.84 -7.20 -6.93
C PRO A 590 -10.90 -8.07 -7.78
N LYS A 591 -9.59 -7.81 -7.77
CA LYS A 591 -8.60 -8.62 -8.50
C LYS A 591 -8.50 -10.03 -7.93
N HIS A 592 -8.48 -10.20 -6.61
CA HIS A 592 -8.45 -11.52 -6.00
C HIS A 592 -9.76 -12.28 -6.24
N PHE A 593 -10.92 -11.64 -6.12
CA PHE A 593 -12.19 -12.27 -6.49
C PHE A 593 -12.24 -12.69 -7.97
N ALA A 594 -11.78 -11.84 -8.90
CA ALA A 594 -11.74 -12.18 -10.32
C ALA A 594 -10.83 -13.38 -10.62
N ARG A 595 -9.66 -13.45 -9.96
CA ARG A 595 -8.73 -14.57 -10.11
C ARG A 595 -9.23 -15.84 -9.42
N LEU A 596 -9.90 -15.73 -8.27
CA LEU A 596 -10.55 -16.82 -7.57
C LEU A 596 -11.60 -17.49 -8.48
N ARG A 597 -12.55 -16.70 -9.00
CA ARG A 597 -13.57 -17.18 -9.96
C ARG A 597 -12.95 -17.80 -11.21
N ARG A 598 -11.79 -17.31 -11.66
CA ARG A 598 -11.07 -17.89 -12.81
C ARG A 598 -10.38 -19.21 -12.48
N ALA A 599 -9.83 -19.35 -11.27
CA ALA A 599 -9.18 -20.56 -10.81
C ALA A 599 -10.20 -21.68 -10.58
N GLU A 600 -11.33 -21.37 -9.94
CA GLU A 600 -12.43 -22.31 -9.71
C GLU A 600 -13.01 -22.82 -11.03
N ARG A 601 -13.31 -21.92 -11.99
CA ARG A 601 -13.77 -22.31 -13.33
C ARG A 601 -12.79 -23.20 -14.11
N ARG A 602 -11.49 -23.13 -13.79
CA ARG A 602 -10.44 -23.94 -14.44
C ARG A 602 -10.07 -25.20 -13.64
N GLY A 603 -10.79 -25.50 -12.56
CA GLY A 603 -10.48 -26.64 -11.68
C GLY A 603 -9.12 -26.54 -10.98
N ARG A 604 -8.55 -25.33 -10.84
CA ARG A 604 -7.23 -25.13 -10.23
C ARG A 604 -7.35 -24.87 -8.73
N ALA A 605 -7.57 -25.92 -7.95
CA ALA A 605 -7.81 -25.85 -6.51
C ALA A 605 -6.72 -25.08 -5.73
N GLU A 606 -5.44 -25.32 -6.05
CA GLU A 606 -4.32 -24.63 -5.37
C GLU A 606 -4.33 -23.11 -5.62
N ALA A 607 -4.63 -22.68 -6.85
CA ALA A 607 -4.72 -21.27 -7.19
C ALA A 607 -5.95 -20.61 -6.57
N ALA A 608 -7.07 -21.33 -6.44
CA ALA A 608 -8.26 -20.85 -5.75
C ALA A 608 -7.97 -20.64 -4.26
N LEU A 609 -7.34 -21.62 -3.60
CA LEU A 609 -6.94 -21.53 -2.19
C LEU A 609 -6.03 -20.33 -1.94
N LYS A 610 -5.02 -20.12 -2.79
CA LYS A 610 -4.12 -18.96 -2.71
C LYS A 610 -4.87 -17.63 -2.71
N HIS A 611 -5.92 -17.51 -3.53
CA HIS A 611 -6.71 -16.27 -3.60
C HIS A 611 -7.72 -16.11 -2.46
N ARG A 612 -8.25 -17.21 -1.91
CA ARG A 612 -9.03 -17.16 -0.66
C ARG A 612 -8.17 -16.72 0.52
N GLU A 613 -6.95 -17.23 0.65
CA GLU A 613 -6.01 -16.81 1.68
C GLU A 613 -5.63 -15.33 1.55
N ALA A 614 -5.38 -14.86 0.32
CA ALA A 614 -5.12 -13.45 0.09
C ALA A 614 -6.31 -12.55 0.49
N LEU A 615 -7.56 -12.96 0.22
CA LEU A 615 -8.75 -12.25 0.66
C LEU A 615 -8.88 -12.27 2.19
N HIS A 616 -8.63 -13.42 2.83
CA HIS A 616 -8.64 -13.53 4.28
C HIS A 616 -7.61 -12.60 4.96
N HIS A 617 -6.42 -12.45 4.37
CA HIS A 617 -5.44 -11.48 4.86
C HIS A 617 -5.93 -10.03 4.73
N VAL A 618 -6.75 -9.71 3.72
CA VAL A 618 -7.39 -8.40 3.61
C VAL A 618 -8.49 -8.23 4.67
N GLU A 619 -9.30 -9.26 4.94
CA GLU A 619 -10.28 -9.26 6.04
C GLU A 619 -9.60 -8.95 7.37
N GLN A 620 -8.49 -9.64 7.68
CA GLN A 620 -7.71 -9.40 8.90
C GLN A 620 -7.12 -7.99 8.96
N ALA A 621 -6.65 -7.45 7.84
CA ALA A 621 -6.14 -6.09 7.78
C ALA A 621 -7.24 -5.03 8.05
N VAL A 622 -8.45 -5.26 7.53
CA VAL A 622 -9.63 -4.42 7.80
C VAL A 622 -10.09 -4.55 9.25
N ARG A 623 -10.12 -5.79 9.79
CA ARG A 623 -10.42 -6.05 11.20
C ARG A 623 -9.46 -5.28 12.10
N HIS A 624 -8.15 -5.41 11.88
CA HIS A 624 -7.14 -4.66 12.63
C HIS A 624 -7.30 -3.15 12.49
N PHE A 625 -7.73 -2.64 11.33
CA PHE A 625 -8.02 -1.22 11.15
C PHE A 625 -9.18 -0.77 12.05
N ALA A 626 -10.30 -1.49 12.08
CA ALA A 626 -11.42 -1.17 12.95
C ALA A 626 -11.05 -1.32 14.45
N GLU A 627 -10.36 -2.39 14.82
CA GLU A 627 -9.93 -2.63 16.20
C GLU A 627 -8.98 -1.53 16.70
N ARG A 628 -8.00 -1.14 15.88
CA ARG A 628 -6.93 -0.20 16.30
C ARG A 628 -7.35 1.26 16.22
N GLU A 629 -8.28 1.63 15.34
CA GLU A 629 -8.67 3.04 15.14
C GLU A 629 -10.02 3.38 15.77
N LEU A 630 -10.98 2.46 15.79
CA LEU A 630 -12.31 2.68 16.36
C LEU A 630 -12.41 2.10 17.78
N ILE A 631 -12.20 0.78 17.92
CA ILE A 631 -12.46 0.10 19.19
C ILE A 631 -11.45 0.52 20.26
N ALA A 632 -10.17 0.62 19.92
CA ALA A 632 -9.16 1.10 20.85
C ALA A 632 -9.44 2.54 21.30
N LEU A 633 -9.95 3.40 20.42
CA LEU A 633 -10.36 4.76 20.78
C LEU A 633 -11.57 4.76 21.71
N TRP A 634 -12.56 3.91 21.41
CA TRP A 634 -13.73 3.71 22.26
C TRP A 634 -13.34 3.28 23.68
N GLN A 635 -12.44 2.29 23.79
CA GLN A 635 -11.98 1.73 25.07
C GLN A 635 -11.11 2.71 25.89
N GLU A 636 -10.33 3.58 25.23
CA GLU A 636 -9.45 4.55 25.88
C GLU A 636 -10.16 5.86 26.27
N SER A 637 -11.37 6.07 25.75
CA SER A 637 -12.15 7.28 25.98
C SER A 637 -12.84 7.21 27.34
N HIS A 638 -12.56 8.21 28.19
CA HIS A 638 -13.31 8.41 29.44
C HIS A 638 -14.73 8.96 29.21
N CYS A 639 -15.03 9.41 27.99
CA CYS A 639 -16.30 10.01 27.59
C CYS A 639 -17.35 8.98 27.17
N LEU A 640 -16.96 7.70 27.15
CA LEU A 640 -17.77 6.57 26.75
C LEU A 640 -17.85 5.63 27.95
N ASP A 641 -19.06 5.19 28.27
CA ASP A 641 -19.22 4.13 29.26
C ASP A 641 -18.42 2.90 28.78
N GLN A 642 -17.79 2.15 29.68
CA GLN A 642 -16.77 1.11 29.35
C GLN A 642 -17.33 -0.13 28.60
N ALA A 643 -18.44 0.02 27.90
CA ALA A 643 -19.03 -0.97 27.01
C ALA A 643 -17.98 -1.53 26.04
N ARG A 644 -17.80 -2.85 26.10
CA ARG A 644 -16.78 -3.58 25.34
C ARG A 644 -17.31 -3.96 23.96
N ILE A 645 -17.31 -3.03 23.02
CA ILE A 645 -17.60 -3.35 21.61
C ILE A 645 -16.45 -4.21 21.05
N ALA A 646 -16.79 -5.20 20.22
CA ALA A 646 -15.84 -6.04 19.50
C ALA A 646 -16.19 -6.10 18.00
N VAL A 647 -15.19 -6.34 17.14
CA VAL A 647 -15.48 -6.74 15.74
C VAL A 647 -15.87 -8.20 15.78
N ASP A 648 -17.13 -8.52 15.44
CA ASP A 648 -17.54 -9.91 15.28
C ASP A 648 -17.00 -10.46 13.97
N ARG A 649 -17.34 -9.79 12.86
CA ARG A 649 -17.04 -10.26 11.51
C ARG A 649 -16.66 -9.14 10.56
N VAL A 650 -15.85 -9.50 9.57
CA VAL A 650 -15.56 -8.65 8.41
C VAL A 650 -15.90 -9.46 7.16
N GLU A 651 -16.76 -8.90 6.31
CA GLU A 651 -17.10 -9.51 5.02
C GLU A 651 -16.55 -8.67 3.87
N LEU A 652 -15.92 -9.33 2.91
CA LEU A 652 -15.50 -8.71 1.65
C LEU A 652 -16.41 -9.12 0.51
N ALA A 653 -16.77 -8.16 -0.33
CA ALA A 653 -17.35 -8.35 -1.65
C ALA A 653 -16.50 -7.63 -2.71
N THR A 654 -16.86 -7.75 -3.99
CA THR A 654 -16.02 -7.23 -5.09
C THR A 654 -15.79 -5.71 -5.00
N ASN A 655 -16.80 -4.96 -4.54
CA ASN A 655 -16.78 -3.50 -4.40
C ASN A 655 -17.23 -3.03 -3.01
N ARG A 656 -17.33 -3.91 -2.01
CA ARG A 656 -17.85 -3.59 -0.68
C ARG A 656 -17.08 -4.29 0.43
N VAL A 657 -16.96 -3.63 1.58
CA VAL A 657 -16.49 -4.19 2.85
C VAL A 657 -17.57 -3.95 3.91
N ARG A 658 -17.98 -4.99 4.63
CA ARG A 658 -18.86 -4.89 5.81
C ARG A 658 -18.07 -5.23 7.07
N ILE A 659 -18.24 -4.44 8.12
CA ILE A 659 -17.64 -4.64 9.44
C ILE A 659 -18.78 -4.70 10.45
N GLU A 660 -18.95 -5.86 11.06
CA GLU A 660 -19.99 -6.15 12.03
C GLU A 660 -19.42 -5.94 13.44
N LEU A 661 -20.04 -5.04 14.19
CA LEU A 661 -19.63 -4.66 15.53
C LEU A 661 -20.65 -5.21 16.52
N ALA A 662 -20.20 -6.13 17.38
CA ALA A 662 -21.01 -6.74 18.42
C ALA A 662 -20.91 -5.96 19.73
N HIS A 663 -22.01 -5.93 20.47
CA HIS A 663 -22.09 -5.39 21.82
C HIS A 663 -22.47 -6.50 22.81
N PRO A 664 -21.68 -6.76 23.87
CA PRO A 664 -21.92 -7.88 24.79
C PRO A 664 -23.31 -7.87 25.43
N ASP A 665 -23.82 -6.67 25.76
CA ASP A 665 -25.14 -6.52 26.39
C ASP A 665 -26.32 -6.65 25.40
N TYR A 666 -26.05 -6.68 24.09
CA TYR A 666 -27.06 -6.76 23.04
C TYR A 666 -26.68 -7.84 22.00
N PRO A 667 -26.62 -9.12 22.38
CA PRO A 667 -26.21 -10.19 21.49
C PRO A 667 -27.16 -10.32 20.29
N GLY A 668 -26.61 -10.43 19.08
CA GLY A 668 -27.37 -10.58 17.84
C GLY A 668 -27.95 -9.29 17.26
N ALA A 669 -27.73 -8.14 17.91
CA ALA A 669 -28.12 -6.82 17.40
C ALA A 669 -26.89 -6.05 16.91
N ASP A 670 -26.12 -6.61 15.98
CA ASP A 670 -24.84 -6.02 15.57
C ASP A 670 -25.00 -4.73 14.76
N LEU A 671 -24.12 -3.76 15.01
CA LEU A 671 -24.00 -2.55 14.21
C LEU A 671 -23.14 -2.87 12.99
N VAL A 672 -23.67 -2.66 11.78
CA VAL A 672 -22.95 -2.99 10.54
C VAL A 672 -22.50 -1.74 9.81
N LEU A 673 -21.18 -1.54 9.75
CA LEU A 673 -20.53 -0.51 8.96
C LEU A 673 -20.23 -1.05 7.55
N ALA A 674 -20.67 -0.36 6.51
CA ALA A 674 -20.34 -0.72 5.13
C ALA A 674 -19.53 0.38 4.43
N PHE A 675 -18.44 -0.03 3.78
CA PHE A 675 -17.68 0.80 2.83
C PHE A 675 -17.93 0.29 1.42
N GLU A 676 -18.45 1.15 0.54
CA GLU A 676 -18.88 0.78 -0.82
C GLU A 676 -18.16 1.62 -1.86
N GLU A 677 -17.65 0.97 -2.90
CA GLU A 677 -17.13 1.62 -4.09
C GLU A 677 -18.25 1.70 -5.13
N GLN A 678 -18.65 2.93 -5.46
CA GLN A 678 -19.72 3.24 -6.41
C GLN A 678 -19.24 4.33 -7.36
N SER A 679 -19.11 3.99 -8.65
CA SER A 679 -18.78 4.93 -9.73
C SER A 679 -17.52 5.79 -9.46
N GLY A 680 -16.50 5.23 -8.82
CA GLY A 680 -15.26 5.94 -8.50
C GLY A 680 -15.30 6.75 -7.19
N TRP A 681 -16.39 6.68 -6.41
CA TRP A 681 -16.54 7.27 -5.09
C TRP A 681 -16.51 6.19 -4.00
N LEU A 682 -15.96 6.52 -2.83
CA LEU A 682 -15.95 5.63 -1.66
C LEU A 682 -17.02 6.13 -0.70
N LEU A 683 -18.06 5.33 -0.54
CA LEU A 683 -19.17 5.59 0.34
C LEU A 683 -18.95 4.89 1.68
N ALA A 684 -19.42 5.53 2.75
CA ALA A 684 -19.69 4.84 4.01
C ALA A 684 -21.19 4.92 4.33
N THR A 685 -21.70 3.88 4.98
CA THR A 685 -23.07 3.82 5.49
C THR A 685 -23.16 2.87 6.69
N LEU A 686 -24.13 3.12 7.57
CA LEU A 686 -24.59 2.22 8.60
C LEU A 686 -25.65 1.31 7.98
N ALA A 687 -25.23 0.16 7.47
CA ALA A 687 -26.12 -0.76 6.76
C ALA A 687 -27.21 -1.32 7.68
N GLU A 688 -26.86 -1.57 8.94
CA GLU A 688 -27.77 -2.02 10.00
C GLU A 688 -27.37 -1.28 11.29
N LEU A 689 -28.35 -0.73 12.00
CA LEU A 689 -28.08 0.05 13.22
C LEU A 689 -27.82 -0.84 14.45
N GLY A 690 -28.45 -2.02 14.52
CA GLY A 690 -28.30 -2.93 15.65
C GLY A 690 -28.49 -2.22 17.00
N TRP A 691 -27.55 -2.44 17.92
CA TRP A 691 -27.51 -1.86 19.26
C TRP A 691 -27.43 -0.33 19.27
N LEU A 692 -26.98 0.32 18.19
CA LEU A 692 -26.94 1.79 18.11
C LEU A 692 -28.33 2.43 18.17
N ALA A 693 -29.37 1.72 17.73
CA ALA A 693 -30.76 2.19 17.85
C ALA A 693 -31.26 2.21 19.30
N ILE A 694 -30.63 1.41 20.17
CA ILE A 694 -31.02 1.23 21.58
C ILE A 694 -30.23 2.18 22.49
N LEU A 695 -29.06 2.65 22.04
CA LEU A 695 -28.19 3.49 22.85
C LEU A 695 -28.79 4.89 23.16
N PRO A 696 -28.57 5.41 24.39
CA PRO A 696 -28.89 6.80 24.73
C PRO A 696 -28.13 7.83 23.87
N ASP A 697 -28.64 9.07 23.84
CA ASP A 697 -28.12 10.15 22.99
C ASP A 697 -26.65 10.53 23.24
N ALA A 698 -26.15 10.40 24.48
CA ALA A 698 -24.77 10.74 24.81
C ALA A 698 -23.75 9.76 24.18
N PRO A 699 -23.81 8.43 24.43
CA PRO A 699 -22.98 7.44 23.73
C PRO A 699 -23.14 7.48 22.21
N ARG A 700 -24.37 7.72 21.72
CA ARG A 700 -24.68 7.85 20.29
C ARG A 700 -23.88 8.99 19.64
N ARG A 701 -23.82 10.17 20.27
CA ARG A 701 -23.04 11.32 19.78
C ARG A 701 -21.53 11.07 19.78
N SER A 702 -21.02 10.41 20.81
CA SER A 702 -19.61 10.02 20.87
C SER A 702 -19.24 9.00 19.79
N LEU A 703 -20.14 8.05 19.49
CA LEU A 703 -19.97 7.12 18.36
C LEU A 703 -19.94 7.85 17.03
N ALA A 704 -20.84 8.82 16.80
CA ALA A 704 -20.81 9.63 15.58
C ALA A 704 -19.45 10.32 15.38
N THR A 705 -18.86 10.85 16.47
CA THR A 705 -17.53 11.46 16.45
C THR A 705 -16.44 10.43 16.11
N ALA A 706 -16.51 9.23 16.71
CA ALA A 706 -15.59 8.13 16.40
C ALA A 706 -15.68 7.68 14.93
N LEU A 707 -16.90 7.55 14.41
CA LEU A 707 -17.16 7.22 13.01
C LEU A 707 -16.66 8.30 12.06
N ALA A 708 -16.80 9.59 12.40
CA ALA A 708 -16.23 10.68 11.61
C ALA A 708 -14.71 10.52 11.44
N GLY A 709 -14.00 10.23 12.54
CA GLY A 709 -12.58 9.92 12.53
C GLY A 709 -12.27 8.69 11.66
N LEU A 710 -12.97 7.58 11.90
CA LEU A 710 -12.78 6.35 11.14
C LEU A 710 -12.98 6.54 9.64
N TYR A 711 -14.02 7.27 9.23
CA TYR A 711 -14.33 7.59 7.84
C TYR A 711 -13.23 8.46 7.19
N LYS A 712 -12.65 9.40 7.94
CA LYS A 712 -11.47 10.16 7.47
C LYS A 712 -10.23 9.28 7.31
N LEU A 713 -10.00 8.36 8.24
CA LEU A 713 -8.87 7.43 8.19
C LEU A 713 -9.05 6.37 7.08
N ALA A 714 -10.29 5.96 6.76
CA ALA A 714 -10.59 5.11 5.61
C ALA A 714 -10.46 5.86 4.27
N GLY A 715 -10.68 7.18 4.29
CA GLY A 715 -10.66 8.05 3.11
C GLY A 715 -11.99 8.08 2.36
N VAL A 716 -13.09 8.00 3.10
CA VAL A 716 -14.47 8.12 2.59
C VAL A 716 -14.66 9.44 1.87
N ASP A 717 -15.27 9.38 0.69
CA ASP A 717 -15.63 10.56 -0.09
C ASP A 717 -17.02 11.09 0.28
N LEU A 718 -18.01 10.19 0.40
CA LEU A 718 -19.42 10.47 0.63
C LEU A 718 -19.99 9.60 1.75
N VAL A 719 -20.95 10.11 2.51
CA VAL A 719 -21.66 9.36 3.56
C VAL A 719 -23.13 9.26 3.17
N ARG A 720 -23.71 8.05 3.16
CA ARG A 720 -25.06 7.84 2.65
C ARG A 720 -26.10 8.59 3.47
N GLU A 721 -25.98 8.57 4.80
CA GLU A 721 -26.87 9.25 5.74
C GLU A 721 -26.87 10.78 5.50
N GLN A 722 -25.71 11.34 5.16
CA GLN A 722 -25.54 12.75 4.84
C GLN A 722 -26.21 13.12 3.49
N LEU A 723 -26.08 12.25 2.48
CA LEU A 723 -26.75 12.43 1.18
C LEU A 723 -28.27 12.36 1.35
N THR A 724 -28.79 11.34 2.03
CA THR A 724 -30.22 11.15 2.28
C THR A 724 -30.83 12.29 3.08
N ALA A 725 -30.10 12.85 4.06
CA ALA A 725 -30.59 14.00 4.81
C ALA A 725 -30.59 15.31 4.01
N SER A 726 -29.75 15.40 2.97
CA SER A 726 -29.63 16.60 2.12
C SER A 726 -30.55 16.57 0.90
N LEU A 727 -31.08 15.40 0.54
CA LEU A 727 -31.84 15.16 -0.69
C LEU A 727 -33.22 14.59 -0.34
N SER A 728 -34.28 15.25 -0.81
CA SER A 728 -35.65 14.78 -0.66
C SER A 728 -36.12 13.83 -1.77
N ALA A 729 -35.31 13.66 -2.82
CA ALA A 729 -35.64 12.89 -4.01
C ALA A 729 -34.73 11.65 -4.16
N PRO A 730 -35.20 10.58 -4.84
CA PRO A 730 -34.36 9.44 -5.21
C PRO A 730 -33.12 9.89 -5.96
N TYR A 731 -32.00 9.24 -5.68
CA TYR A 731 -30.71 9.58 -6.27
C TYR A 731 -29.85 8.35 -6.56
N ASP A 732 -28.90 8.51 -7.48
CA ASP A 732 -27.83 7.56 -7.76
C ASP A 732 -26.49 8.30 -7.90
N ILE A 733 -25.40 7.59 -7.71
CA ILE A 733 -24.05 8.15 -7.74
C ILE A 733 -23.37 7.70 -9.02
N ALA A 734 -23.13 8.66 -9.89
CA ALA A 734 -22.45 8.50 -11.17
C ALA A 734 -20.98 8.94 -11.09
N GLU A 735 -20.22 8.65 -12.15
CA GLU A 735 -18.80 9.03 -12.24
C GLU A 735 -18.60 10.55 -12.16
N ASP A 736 -19.50 11.29 -12.83
CA ASP A 736 -19.45 12.73 -12.97
C ASP A 736 -20.15 13.47 -11.81
N GLY A 737 -20.95 12.79 -10.97
CA GLY A 737 -21.64 13.42 -9.86
C GLY A 737 -22.81 12.63 -9.30
N LEU A 738 -23.82 13.35 -8.80
CA LEU A 738 -25.03 12.79 -8.21
C LEU A 738 -26.19 12.99 -9.19
N LEU A 739 -26.82 11.89 -9.62
CA LEU A 739 -28.05 11.91 -10.41
C LEU A 739 -29.24 11.95 -9.46
N VAL A 740 -30.16 12.88 -9.68
CA VAL A 740 -31.33 13.09 -8.84
C VAL A 740 -32.56 13.10 -9.74
N TRP A 741 -33.59 12.37 -9.31
CA TRP A 741 -34.86 12.29 -10.00
C TRP A 741 -35.96 12.98 -9.20
N PRO A 742 -36.25 14.25 -9.49
CA PRO A 742 -37.36 14.94 -8.85
C PRO A 742 -38.70 14.40 -9.36
N GLY A 743 -39.51 13.84 -8.46
CA GLY A 743 -40.87 13.39 -8.78
C GLY A 743 -40.96 11.94 -9.29
N ASP A 744 -41.56 11.75 -10.47
CA ASP A 744 -41.99 10.46 -11.06
C ASP A 744 -40.90 9.71 -11.84
N LEU A 745 -39.62 9.96 -11.52
CA LEU A 745 -38.45 9.39 -12.21
C LEU A 745 -38.31 9.79 -13.69
N ALA A 746 -39.16 10.66 -14.24
CA ALA A 746 -39.12 11.07 -15.66
C ALA A 746 -38.16 12.22 -15.97
N ALA A 747 -37.81 13.04 -14.96
CA ALA A 747 -36.83 14.12 -15.10
C ALA A 747 -35.51 13.72 -14.44
N GLU A 748 -34.39 13.94 -15.14
CA GLU A 748 -33.05 13.62 -14.65
C GLU A 748 -32.22 14.89 -14.49
N ALA A 749 -31.69 15.10 -13.29
CA ALA A 749 -30.78 16.21 -13.00
C ALA A 749 -29.46 15.72 -12.42
N LEU A 750 -28.36 16.27 -12.93
CA LEU A 750 -27.01 15.96 -12.47
C LEU A 750 -26.46 17.11 -11.62
N TYR A 751 -26.07 16.79 -10.39
CA TYR A 751 -25.19 17.63 -9.58
C TYR A 751 -23.74 17.18 -9.74
N ASP A 752 -22.92 17.96 -10.44
CA ASP A 752 -21.49 17.68 -10.62
C ASP A 752 -20.74 17.91 -9.30
N LEU A 753 -20.48 16.84 -8.54
CA LEU A 753 -19.79 16.88 -7.24
C LEU A 753 -18.34 17.41 -7.35
N ARG A 754 -17.79 17.52 -8.56
CA ARG A 754 -16.45 18.03 -8.82
C ARG A 754 -16.45 19.54 -9.09
N ASP A 755 -17.62 20.17 -9.22
CA ASP A 755 -17.79 21.59 -9.54
C ASP A 755 -18.01 22.44 -8.29
N GLY A 756 -17.36 23.62 -8.23
CA GLY A 756 -17.65 24.71 -7.29
C GLY A 756 -17.74 24.39 -5.79
N ALA A 757 -18.05 25.41 -4.99
CA ALA A 757 -18.50 25.25 -3.59
C ALA A 757 -20.03 25.11 -3.50
N VAL A 758 -20.74 25.67 -4.49
CA VAL A 758 -22.19 25.54 -4.65
C VAL A 758 -22.45 24.70 -5.89
N LEU A 759 -23.26 23.65 -5.72
CA LEU A 759 -23.63 22.71 -6.76
C LEU A 759 -24.96 23.13 -7.37
N ALA A 760 -24.91 23.56 -8.63
CA ALA A 760 -26.10 23.84 -9.41
C ALA A 760 -26.55 22.58 -10.17
N PRO A 761 -27.86 22.26 -10.15
CA PRO A 761 -28.38 21.12 -10.91
C PRO A 761 -28.27 21.40 -12.41
N ARG A 762 -27.79 20.42 -13.17
CA ARG A 762 -27.89 20.41 -14.64
C ARG A 762 -29.00 19.44 -15.05
N VAL A 763 -30.11 19.98 -15.50
CA VAL A 763 -31.21 19.17 -16.03
C VAL A 763 -30.77 18.57 -17.36
N LEU A 764 -30.74 17.23 -17.43
CA LEU A 764 -30.32 16.48 -18.61
C LEU A 764 -31.51 16.29 -19.55
N ASP A 765 -32.63 15.81 -19.01
CA ASP A 765 -33.91 15.65 -19.68
C ASP A 765 -35.03 15.95 -18.69
N ALA A 766 -35.95 16.84 -19.04
CA ALA A 766 -37.16 17.06 -18.26
C ALA A 766 -38.34 17.44 -19.17
N PRO A 767 -39.49 16.76 -19.06
CA PRO A 767 -40.70 17.13 -19.79
C PRO A 767 -41.33 18.44 -19.28
N ARG A 768 -40.95 18.93 -18.10
CA ARG A 768 -41.36 20.21 -17.50
C ARG A 768 -40.18 20.88 -16.77
N PRO A 769 -40.18 22.21 -16.61
CA PRO A 769 -39.18 22.89 -15.78
C PRO A 769 -39.29 22.38 -14.33
N VAL A 770 -38.20 21.83 -13.80
CA VAL A 770 -38.12 21.42 -12.39
C VAL A 770 -37.18 22.36 -11.65
N ASP A 771 -37.69 22.96 -10.59
CA ASP A 771 -36.87 23.78 -9.69
C ASP A 771 -36.21 22.86 -8.65
N LEU A 772 -34.89 22.80 -8.68
CA LEU A 772 -34.07 21.95 -7.82
C LEU A 772 -33.13 22.85 -7.00
N PRO A 773 -32.96 22.57 -5.69
CA PRO A 773 -32.21 23.45 -4.82
C PRO A 773 -30.73 23.50 -5.20
N LEU A 774 -30.10 24.66 -5.00
CA LEU A 774 -28.65 24.75 -4.96
C LEU A 774 -28.14 24.01 -3.71
N LEU A 775 -27.19 23.09 -3.90
CA LEU A 775 -26.63 22.32 -2.80
C LEU A 775 -25.26 22.87 -2.40
N ASP A 776 -25.00 22.95 -1.10
CA ASP A 776 -23.67 23.26 -0.58
C ASP A 776 -22.79 22.00 -0.67
N ALA A 777 -21.73 22.07 -1.47
CA ALA A 777 -20.81 20.95 -1.69
C ALA A 777 -20.11 20.52 -0.39
N ASP A 778 -19.87 21.45 0.54
CA ASP A 778 -19.23 21.13 1.82
C ASP A 778 -20.21 20.47 2.79
N ARG A 779 -21.52 20.63 2.60
CA ARG A 779 -22.57 19.88 3.32
C ARG A 779 -22.90 18.54 2.69
N LEU A 780 -22.49 18.28 1.44
CA LEU A 780 -22.79 17.04 0.73
C LEU A 780 -21.58 16.09 0.66
N ILE A 781 -20.37 16.65 0.43
CA ILE A 781 -19.16 15.87 0.17
C ILE A 781 -18.34 15.78 1.45
N PHE A 782 -18.48 14.66 2.16
CA PHE A 782 -17.79 14.41 3.42
C PHE A 782 -16.29 14.72 3.33
N ARG A 783 -15.59 14.29 2.27
CA ARG A 783 -14.15 14.51 2.10
C ARG A 783 -13.72 15.98 2.12
N ARG A 784 -14.58 16.93 1.73
CA ARG A 784 -14.23 18.35 1.69
C ARG A 784 -14.14 18.99 3.08
N ARG A 785 -14.79 18.42 4.10
CA ARG A 785 -14.70 18.88 5.48
C ARG A 785 -13.49 18.29 6.20
N PRO A 786 -12.37 19.02 6.39
CA PRO A 786 -11.23 18.48 7.13
C PRO A 786 -11.56 18.37 8.62
N ILE A 787 -11.13 17.27 9.26
CA ILE A 787 -11.06 17.20 10.73
C ILE A 787 -9.65 17.61 11.12
N ALA A 788 -9.50 18.75 11.79
CA ALA A 788 -8.21 19.21 12.27
C ALA A 788 -7.73 18.32 13.43
N TRP A 789 -6.43 18.05 13.50
CA TRP A 789 -5.85 17.22 14.56
C TRP A 789 -6.11 17.79 15.96
N ARG A 790 -6.05 19.12 16.10
CA ARG A 790 -6.32 19.81 17.36
C ARG A 790 -7.76 19.59 17.84
N ASP A 791 -8.73 19.69 16.93
CA ASP A 791 -10.15 19.49 17.26
C ASP A 791 -10.43 18.02 17.57
N TRP A 792 -9.76 17.11 16.86
CA TRP A 792 -9.79 15.68 17.15
C TRP A 792 -9.29 15.37 18.56
N VAL A 793 -8.14 15.91 18.98
CA VAL A 793 -7.62 15.73 20.35
C VAL A 793 -8.58 16.31 21.40
N ALA A 794 -9.08 17.52 21.15
CA ALA A 794 -9.99 18.20 22.09
C ALA A 794 -11.32 17.46 22.30
N ALA A 795 -11.81 16.75 21.28
CA ALA A 795 -13.03 15.95 21.38
C ALA A 795 -12.90 14.80 22.39
N TRP A 796 -11.72 14.17 22.49
CA TRP A 796 -11.51 12.98 23.31
C TRP A 796 -10.94 13.26 24.69
N ASP A 797 -10.09 14.29 24.86
CA ASP A 797 -9.47 14.57 26.17
C ASP A 797 -10.39 15.32 27.12
N VAL A 798 -11.24 16.21 26.61
CA VAL A 798 -12.12 17.07 27.41
C VAL A 798 -13.59 16.61 27.35
N CYS A 799 -13.85 15.47 26.66
CA CYS A 799 -15.21 15.11 26.24
C CYS A 799 -15.91 16.28 25.55
N GLY A 800 -15.16 16.93 24.66
CA GLY A 800 -15.60 18.14 24.01
C GLY A 800 -16.85 17.91 23.16
N PRO A 801 -17.67 18.96 22.95
CA PRO A 801 -18.88 18.85 22.14
C PRO A 801 -18.56 18.26 20.75
N PRO A 802 -19.32 17.24 20.29
CA PRO A 802 -19.12 16.59 18.98
C PRO A 802 -19.20 17.60 17.82
N GLU A 803 -19.86 18.73 18.02
CA GLU A 803 -19.97 19.85 17.11
C GLU A 803 -18.60 20.41 16.67
N ARG A 804 -17.53 20.26 17.46
CA ARG A 804 -16.17 20.66 17.07
C ARG A 804 -15.58 19.81 15.95
N VAL A 805 -16.00 18.54 15.85
CA VAL A 805 -15.50 17.59 14.85
C VAL A 805 -16.49 17.43 13.70
N LEU A 806 -17.77 17.37 14.01
CA LEU A 806 -18.84 17.20 13.03
C LEU A 806 -19.17 18.53 12.32
N GLY A 807 -19.10 19.66 13.05
CA GLY A 807 -19.57 20.96 12.58
C GLY A 807 -21.09 21.00 12.36
N ASP A 808 -21.61 22.17 11.99
CA ASP A 808 -23.03 22.31 11.68
C ASP A 808 -23.40 21.53 10.41
N GLY A 809 -24.42 20.67 10.51
CA GLY A 809 -25.05 19.98 9.38
C GLY A 809 -24.40 18.67 8.93
N LEU A 810 -23.41 18.11 9.66
CA LEU A 810 -22.86 16.80 9.32
C LEU A 810 -23.65 15.68 10.00
N ILE A 811 -24.40 14.92 9.19
CA ILE A 811 -25.27 13.85 9.66
C ILE A 811 -24.62 12.51 9.31
N LEU A 812 -24.09 11.83 10.33
CA LEU A 812 -23.45 10.52 10.19
C LEU A 812 -24.30 9.36 10.72
N LEU A 813 -25.31 9.67 11.53
CA LEU A 813 -26.27 8.72 12.04
C LEU A 813 -27.62 9.06 11.42
N PRO A 814 -28.45 8.07 11.07
CA PRO A 814 -29.82 8.37 10.68
C PRO A 814 -30.54 9.12 11.80
N GLY A 815 -31.42 10.05 11.43
CA GLY A 815 -32.37 10.64 12.39
C GLY A 815 -33.29 9.55 12.96
N PRO A 816 -33.97 9.80 14.10
CA PRO A 816 -35.07 8.93 14.51
C PRO A 816 -36.07 8.86 13.35
N GLU A 817 -36.40 7.67 12.87
CA GLU A 817 -37.47 7.52 11.87
C GLU A 817 -38.73 8.20 12.41
N PRO A 818 -39.45 8.98 11.61
CA PRO A 818 -40.84 9.27 11.94
C PRO A 818 -41.53 7.92 12.02
N THR A 819 -42.02 7.57 13.21
CA THR A 819 -42.84 6.39 13.48
C THR A 819 -43.77 6.12 12.30
N ARG A 820 -43.65 4.95 11.66
CA ARG A 820 -44.57 4.43 10.64
C ARG A 820 -45.95 4.14 11.26
N ALA A 821 -46.59 5.14 11.84
CA ALA A 821 -47.99 5.13 12.24
C ALA A 821 -48.72 6.08 11.30
N GLY A 822 -49.10 5.59 10.11
CA GLY A 822 -49.79 6.42 9.11
C GLY A 822 -49.88 5.86 7.69
N MET A 823 -49.23 4.72 7.39
CA MET A 823 -49.33 4.05 6.10
C MET A 823 -49.85 2.60 6.25
N GLU A 824 -50.94 2.43 6.98
CA GLU A 824 -51.82 1.26 6.87
C GLU A 824 -53.25 1.75 6.73
N SER A 825 -53.64 2.17 5.53
CA SER A 825 -55.03 2.43 5.11
C SER A 825 -55.06 2.55 3.59
N GLY A 826 -54.86 1.42 2.90
CA GLY A 826 -54.96 1.32 1.45
C GLY A 826 -55.31 -0.10 1.05
N CYS A 827 -56.61 -0.41 1.10
CA CYS A 827 -57.20 -1.69 0.75
C CYS A 827 -56.67 -2.26 -0.59
N ILE A 828 -56.26 -3.52 -0.57
CA ILE A 828 -56.17 -4.39 -1.75
C ILE A 828 -57.54 -5.11 -1.84
N PRO A 829 -58.31 -4.99 -2.93
CA PRO A 829 -59.45 -5.87 -3.13
C PRO A 829 -58.95 -7.24 -3.57
N SER A 830 -59.26 -8.23 -2.76
CA SER A 830 -59.12 -9.66 -3.00
C SER A 830 -59.86 -10.09 -4.26
N ALA A 831 -59.14 -10.76 -5.17
CA ALA A 831 -59.73 -11.51 -6.28
C ALA A 831 -59.67 -13.02 -5.95
N GLU A 832 -60.80 -13.57 -5.55
CA GLU A 832 -61.10 -15.01 -5.61
C GLU A 832 -62.34 -15.22 -6.49
N GLY A 833 -62.12 -15.80 -7.68
CA GLY A 833 -63.00 -16.71 -8.46
C GLY A 833 -64.37 -16.26 -8.96
N PRO A 834 -64.96 -16.96 -9.94
CA PRO A 834 -64.50 -18.19 -10.61
C PRO A 834 -63.79 -17.97 -11.96
#